data_AF-A0A5C6UTZ9-F1
#
_entry.id   AF-A0A5C6UTZ9-F1
#
_cell.length_a   1.000
_cell.length_b   1.000
_cell.length_c   1.000
_cell.angle_alpha   90.00
_cell.angle_beta   90.00
_cell.angle_gamma   90.00
#
_symmetry.space_group_name_H-M   'P 1'
#
loop_
_entity.id
_entity.type
_entity.pdbx_description
1 polymer ?
#
loop_
_entity_poly.entity_id
_entity_poly.type
_entity_poly.pdbx_seq_one_letter_code
_entity_poly.pdbx_strand_id
1 'polypeptide(L)'
;MSRFPLPLLALLALAALLHAACASSPAPREPSAWQEDVPPAVEALRASHIFVEPGPWLPGELDTLAQAASKMPEALRPDASSPLLLERRARPCLFGMGRYTEACPTFSEDGRSFYIYDMILMETDGPLDRQRALTRPARQQLWRQRAIAHALIARADTIHDLSQSYRWRSINGWDGAGARPRNRDLHGYLRPMGQSSAHLDFVTSAEAFFFREEDLIDITPRLGTQVYSPDLTFSCQEFTRNRVLTDVFNRIDPDWRRGTLRADDPPTYDCPAFERWADIDNLMGVDVLFAAERTDRPESLFGHLLIHVRHRSAELFRSQGFEYVYQFGAVTDSDIHPLRFVLEGMAGGFLAVFDLSTFRGIDRTYLQLEQRTLRRYPLALTEQQTRQLLERIWEVERRFAYPYFFTTHNCASFLIDLIGPALDREEPLPRKVFAMPTEVLDILASVTTESGEPLLRKPDADVLSAEERAILASEHIDRLTERFVLHPAAPAELAEVIDALRRGPPDLRAGRYDDLLGPLRELVTRAPELADEASGLYDAFIALETSELQLVEATLLEFEERAQLEPLRFSAAEILALRRELYRHERARLRARQRNEFLDAVQEHLRRAPREEPTRAEERALDWHALLIDAHRAASQAQGELIDWLVLRDLYDPRAALNARETHYATTQVERSERSLRTSNAGRWGVMLSADGLALPPQSALRLHLDWALLDDRLGERRLHGHRPEVEATALGVRASAPLNAEAMQRLELDVTLFRYISIATPRAGSRRGFTDRFGWALELDARHIAGELPLRTHGFFGLVLPLLRSDSGTSLLALGLGPALDLNVGRTETAGLAGGQAYLLGRVHLGGYYANALDVRIRHAELFNILNLHSERNLSARMSVTLTLALANHALLVQPYSELDYVSGAFAAGSERTDLEFGLRLELVRDAF
;
A
#
# COMPACT_ATOMS: atom_id res chain seq x y z
N MET A 1 29.89 49.01 22.64
CA MET A 1 30.35 49.77 21.45
C MET A 1 30.25 48.82 20.26
N SER A 2 29.68 49.10 19.08
CA SER A 2 28.81 50.16 18.56
C SER A 2 28.91 50.08 17.03
N ARG A 3 27.80 49.79 16.32
CA ARG A 3 27.41 50.31 14.98
C ARG A 3 26.30 49.44 14.36
N PHE A 4 25.06 49.94 14.42
CA PHE A 4 23.95 49.55 13.54
C PHE A 4 24.20 50.07 12.10
N PRO A 5 23.40 49.68 11.09
CA PRO A 5 22.33 50.62 10.70
C PRO A 5 21.03 50.00 10.14
N LEU A 6 19.91 50.35 10.78
CA LEU A 6 18.58 50.75 10.22
C LEU A 6 17.43 49.78 9.82
N PRO A 7 17.55 48.65 9.09
CA PRO A 7 16.44 48.11 8.28
C PRO A 7 15.18 47.77 9.09
N LEU A 8 15.35 47.25 10.32
CA LEU A 8 14.27 46.73 11.14
C LEU A 8 13.26 47.81 11.57
N LEU A 9 13.72 49.03 11.82
CA LEU A 9 12.85 50.17 12.20
C LEU A 9 12.13 50.77 10.99
N ALA A 10 12.75 50.73 9.81
CA ALA A 10 12.07 51.11 8.57
C ALA A 10 10.97 50.09 8.21
N LEU A 11 11.22 48.79 8.36
CA LEU A 11 10.23 47.73 8.13
C LEU A 11 9.06 47.77 9.13
N LEU A 12 9.32 48.03 10.42
CA LEU A 12 8.26 48.18 11.41
C LEU A 12 7.44 49.47 11.21
N ALA A 13 8.06 50.57 10.78
CA ALA A 13 7.35 51.79 10.41
C ALA A 13 6.53 51.62 9.12
N LEU A 14 7.06 50.88 8.11
CA LEU A 14 6.30 50.56 6.91
C LEU A 14 5.13 49.61 7.22
N ALA A 15 5.32 48.61 8.08
CA ALA A 15 4.26 47.70 8.52
C ALA A 15 3.15 48.45 9.27
N ALA A 16 3.51 49.40 10.15
CA ALA A 16 2.54 50.24 10.86
C ALA A 16 1.80 51.21 9.91
N LEU A 17 2.49 51.80 8.94
CA LEU A 17 1.86 52.67 7.93
C LEU A 17 1.02 51.89 6.91
N LEU A 18 1.38 50.64 6.57
CA LEU A 18 0.58 49.74 5.73
C LEU A 18 -0.64 49.19 6.48
N HIS A 19 -0.56 48.93 7.79
CA HIS A 19 -1.74 48.64 8.61
C HIS A 19 -2.66 49.86 8.74
N ALA A 20 -2.12 51.08 8.84
CA ALA A 20 -2.93 52.30 8.87
C ALA A 20 -3.52 52.70 7.51
N ALA A 21 -2.89 52.31 6.40
CA ALA A 21 -3.35 52.59 5.04
C ALA A 21 -4.33 51.55 4.46
N CYS A 22 -4.46 50.38 5.08
CA CYS A 22 -5.38 49.31 4.68
C CYS A 22 -6.51 49.10 5.71
N ALA A 23 -7.06 50.19 6.24
CA ALA A 23 -8.17 50.18 7.20
C ALA A 23 -9.26 51.23 6.89
N SER A 24 -9.51 51.50 5.60
CA SER A 24 -10.75 52.11 5.14
C SER A 24 -11.38 51.24 4.06
N SER A 25 -12.08 50.19 4.49
CA SER A 25 -13.08 49.54 3.65
C SER A 25 -13.99 50.62 3.09
N PRO A 26 -14.28 50.66 1.77
CA PRO A 26 -15.19 51.64 1.22
C PRO A 26 -16.53 51.56 1.97
N ALA A 27 -17.16 52.72 2.18
CA ALA A 27 -18.46 52.78 2.84
C ALA A 27 -19.44 51.81 2.15
N PRO A 28 -20.28 51.08 2.91
CA PRO A 28 -21.12 50.04 2.34
C PRO A 28 -21.95 50.60 1.20
N ARG A 29 -21.74 50.06 -0.01
CA ARG A 29 -22.50 50.46 -1.19
C ARG A 29 -23.97 50.13 -0.94
N GLU A 30 -24.80 51.16 -0.77
CA GLU A 30 -26.23 50.98 -0.59
C GLU A 30 -26.84 50.35 -1.86
N PRO A 31 -27.78 49.41 -1.73
CA PRO A 31 -28.47 48.82 -2.88
C PRO A 31 -29.18 49.91 -3.67
N SER A 32 -29.04 49.92 -5.00
CA SER A 32 -29.69 50.96 -5.81
C SER A 32 -31.22 50.81 -5.81
N ALA A 33 -31.91 51.95 -5.71
CA ALA A 33 -33.36 51.97 -5.61
C ALA A 33 -34.04 51.64 -6.96
N TRP A 34 -34.98 50.70 -6.92
CA TRP A 34 -35.90 50.43 -8.03
C TRP A 34 -36.88 51.61 -8.15
N GLN A 35 -36.98 52.20 -9.34
CA GLN A 35 -37.60 53.53 -9.50
C GLN A 35 -39.14 53.50 -9.51
N GLU A 36 -39.76 52.39 -9.94
CA GLU A 36 -41.20 52.08 -9.81
C GLU A 36 -41.41 50.56 -10.05
N ASP A 37 -42.52 50.00 -9.55
CA ASP A 37 -42.92 48.58 -9.63
C ASP A 37 -41.82 47.53 -9.33
N VAL A 38 -41.54 47.31 -8.03
CA VAL A 38 -40.61 46.27 -7.57
C VAL A 38 -41.18 44.86 -7.88
N PRO A 39 -40.46 43.98 -8.61
CA PRO A 39 -40.94 42.63 -8.86
C PRO A 39 -41.09 41.81 -7.56
N PRO A 40 -42.16 41.01 -7.37
CA PRO A 40 -42.35 40.21 -6.15
C PRO A 40 -41.17 39.30 -5.79
N ALA A 41 -40.44 38.79 -6.80
CA ALA A 41 -39.22 38.02 -6.60
C ALA A 41 -38.08 38.82 -5.94
N VAL A 42 -37.98 40.13 -6.20
CA VAL A 42 -36.99 41.02 -5.56
C VAL A 42 -37.35 41.24 -4.09
N GLU A 43 -38.63 41.34 -3.76
CA GLU A 43 -39.08 41.44 -2.36
C GLU A 43 -38.83 40.14 -1.58
N ALA A 44 -39.10 38.98 -2.21
CA ALA A 44 -38.80 37.66 -1.63
C ALA A 44 -37.30 37.45 -1.37
N LEU A 45 -36.43 37.87 -2.29
CA LEU A 45 -34.98 37.85 -2.09
C LEU A 45 -34.54 38.80 -0.96
N ARG A 46 -35.10 40.02 -0.91
CA ARG A 46 -34.80 41.02 0.11
C ARG A 46 -35.13 40.53 1.53
N ALA A 47 -36.22 39.75 1.68
CA ALA A 47 -36.58 39.12 2.95
C ALA A 47 -35.53 38.11 3.46
N SER A 48 -34.63 37.62 2.59
CA SER A 48 -33.49 36.78 2.94
C SER A 48 -32.15 37.54 2.92
N HIS A 49 -32.16 38.88 3.01
CA HIS A 49 -30.99 39.76 2.90
C HIS A 49 -30.19 39.64 1.59
N ILE A 50 -30.84 39.18 0.53
CA ILE A 50 -30.31 39.16 -0.85
C ILE A 50 -30.94 40.32 -1.61
N PHE A 51 -30.13 41.31 -1.96
CA PHE A 51 -30.55 42.51 -2.67
C PHE A 51 -30.23 42.39 -4.16
N VAL A 52 -31.05 43.00 -5.01
CA VAL A 52 -30.97 42.87 -6.47
C VAL A 52 -30.81 44.25 -7.09
N GLU A 53 -29.70 44.47 -7.80
CA GLU A 53 -29.49 45.69 -8.56
C GLU A 53 -30.42 45.70 -9.80
N PRO A 54 -31.06 46.82 -10.16
CA PRO A 54 -31.75 47.00 -11.43
C PRO A 54 -30.79 46.73 -12.59
N GLY A 55 -31.24 45.96 -13.58
CA GLY A 55 -30.38 45.52 -14.67
C GLY A 55 -31.16 44.78 -15.76
N PRO A 56 -30.47 44.28 -16.81
CA PRO A 56 -31.07 43.59 -17.95
C PRO A 56 -31.46 42.14 -17.61
N TRP A 57 -32.32 41.96 -16.61
CA TRP A 57 -32.85 40.67 -16.18
C TRP A 57 -33.79 40.09 -17.25
N LEU A 58 -33.58 38.81 -17.63
CA LEU A 58 -34.48 38.16 -18.59
C LEU A 58 -35.77 37.68 -17.88
N PRO A 59 -36.90 37.53 -18.61
CA PRO A 59 -38.16 37.04 -18.02
C PRO A 59 -37.98 35.71 -17.28
N GLY A 60 -38.49 35.63 -16.04
CA GLY A 60 -38.42 34.44 -15.18
C GLY A 60 -37.06 34.18 -14.50
N GLU A 61 -36.02 34.99 -14.74
CA GLU A 61 -34.73 34.81 -14.06
C GLU A 61 -34.84 35.10 -12.56
N LEU A 62 -35.41 36.25 -12.20
CA LEU A 62 -35.59 36.66 -10.80
C LEU A 62 -36.49 35.69 -10.03
N ASP A 63 -37.57 35.21 -10.65
CA ASP A 63 -38.47 34.22 -10.04
C ASP A 63 -37.73 32.90 -9.74
N THR A 64 -36.87 32.44 -10.66
CA THR A 64 -36.06 31.24 -10.48
C THR A 64 -35.04 31.42 -9.35
N LEU A 65 -34.39 32.59 -9.27
CA LEU A 65 -33.42 32.92 -8.21
C LEU A 65 -34.10 33.06 -6.84
N ALA A 66 -35.27 33.69 -6.76
CA ALA A 66 -36.06 33.80 -5.53
C ALA A 66 -36.57 32.44 -5.02
N GLN A 67 -37.03 31.57 -5.94
CA GLN A 67 -37.39 30.19 -5.61
C GLN A 67 -36.19 29.37 -5.13
N ALA A 68 -35.01 29.55 -5.74
CA ALA A 68 -33.79 28.89 -5.28
C ALA A 68 -33.40 29.36 -3.88
N ALA A 69 -33.40 30.68 -3.62
CA ALA A 69 -33.07 31.24 -2.32
C ALA A 69 -34.01 30.76 -1.20
N SER A 70 -35.30 30.62 -1.47
CA SER A 70 -36.27 30.09 -0.49
C SER A 70 -36.10 28.59 -0.19
N LYS A 71 -35.28 27.88 -0.97
CA LYS A 71 -34.93 26.47 -0.80
C LYS A 71 -33.53 26.22 -0.24
N MET A 72 -32.79 27.28 0.09
CA MET A 72 -31.53 27.20 0.82
C MET A 72 -31.76 27.29 2.34
N PRO A 73 -30.94 26.63 3.17
CA PRO A 73 -30.98 26.73 4.63
C PRO A 73 -30.98 28.17 5.14
N GLU A 74 -31.74 28.44 6.20
CA GLU A 74 -31.82 29.79 6.80
C GLU A 74 -30.46 30.23 7.38
N ALA A 75 -29.69 29.30 7.93
CA ALA A 75 -28.34 29.54 8.46
C ALA A 75 -27.30 29.97 7.39
N LEU A 76 -27.61 29.84 6.09
CA LEU A 76 -26.77 30.31 4.99
C LEU A 76 -27.20 31.69 4.45
N ARG A 77 -28.24 32.32 5.02
CA ARG A 77 -28.66 33.67 4.63
C ARG A 77 -27.58 34.69 5.01
N PRO A 78 -27.32 35.72 4.16
CA PRO A 78 -26.43 36.82 4.53
C PRO A 78 -26.90 37.54 5.79
N ASP A 79 -25.97 37.99 6.61
CA ASP A 79 -26.25 38.93 7.70
C ASP A 79 -26.75 40.27 7.14
N ALA A 80 -27.71 40.89 7.82
CA ALA A 80 -28.15 42.26 7.56
C ALA A 80 -26.98 43.29 7.57
N SER A 81 -25.90 43.03 8.32
CA SER A 81 -24.68 43.86 8.31
C SER A 81 -23.84 43.70 7.02
N SER A 82 -23.95 42.55 6.35
CA SER A 82 -23.17 42.17 5.16
C SER A 82 -24.08 41.47 4.12
N PRO A 83 -25.06 42.19 3.55
CA PRO A 83 -25.99 41.65 2.56
C PRO A 83 -25.28 41.19 1.28
N LEU A 84 -25.88 40.22 0.60
CA LEU A 84 -25.47 39.80 -0.73
C LEU A 84 -26.16 40.69 -1.78
N LEU A 85 -25.40 41.28 -2.70
CA LEU A 85 -25.92 42.01 -3.86
C LEU A 85 -25.87 41.12 -5.10
N LEU A 86 -26.95 41.07 -5.89
CA LEU A 86 -26.98 40.39 -7.19
C LEU A 86 -26.97 41.43 -8.31
N GLU A 87 -25.95 41.40 -9.17
CA GLU A 87 -25.80 42.32 -10.31
C GLU A 87 -25.84 41.52 -11.63
N ARG A 88 -26.76 41.90 -12.54
CA ARG A 88 -26.95 41.24 -13.84
C ARG A 88 -26.10 41.89 -14.93
N ARG A 89 -25.28 41.08 -15.60
CA ARG A 89 -24.37 41.50 -16.67
C ARG A 89 -24.71 40.81 -17.98
N ALA A 90 -24.91 41.57 -19.06
CA ALA A 90 -25.21 41.04 -20.40
C ALA A 90 -24.02 40.37 -21.12
N ARG A 91 -22.84 40.28 -20.48
CA ARG A 91 -21.72 39.49 -21.01
C ARG A 91 -22.07 38.00 -20.89
N PRO A 92 -21.83 37.17 -21.92
CA PRO A 92 -22.04 35.73 -21.80
C PRO A 92 -20.85 35.06 -21.08
N CYS A 93 -21.16 34.23 -20.09
CA CYS A 93 -20.20 33.41 -19.34
C CYS A 93 -20.73 31.97 -19.18
N LEU A 94 -19.82 31.02 -18.91
CA LEU A 94 -20.20 29.61 -18.74
C LEU A 94 -21.17 29.46 -17.56
N PHE A 95 -22.26 28.72 -17.79
CA PHE A 95 -23.32 28.46 -16.82
C PHE A 95 -24.04 29.70 -16.26
N GLY A 96 -23.88 30.87 -16.89
CA GLY A 96 -24.51 32.12 -16.44
C GLY A 96 -23.91 32.68 -15.15
N MET A 97 -22.72 32.22 -14.77
CA MET A 97 -21.99 32.62 -13.57
C MET A 97 -20.57 33.08 -13.92
N GLY A 98 -19.94 33.76 -12.96
CA GLY A 98 -18.50 33.95 -13.00
C GLY A 98 -17.72 32.64 -12.83
N ARG A 99 -16.42 32.71 -13.09
CA ARG A 99 -15.47 31.60 -12.99
C ARG A 99 -14.14 32.03 -12.35
N TYR A 100 -14.19 33.05 -11.48
CA TYR A 100 -13.01 33.61 -10.78
C TYR A 100 -11.87 34.04 -11.73
N THR A 101 -12.23 34.61 -12.89
CA THR A 101 -11.27 35.16 -13.87
C THR A 101 -11.62 36.61 -14.18
N GLU A 102 -10.64 37.44 -14.53
CA GLU A 102 -10.85 38.85 -14.91
C GLU A 102 -11.94 39.06 -15.99
N ALA A 103 -12.05 38.12 -16.94
CA ALA A 103 -13.05 38.18 -18.01
C ALA A 103 -14.49 37.87 -17.54
N CYS A 104 -14.64 37.03 -16.52
CA CYS A 104 -15.91 36.60 -15.92
C CYS A 104 -15.70 36.46 -14.41
N PRO A 105 -15.61 37.57 -13.65
CA PRO A 105 -15.46 37.54 -12.21
C PRO A 105 -16.74 36.97 -11.57
N THR A 106 -16.59 36.25 -10.46
CA THR A 106 -17.71 35.66 -9.71
C THR A 106 -18.30 36.66 -8.73
N PHE A 107 -17.43 37.33 -7.98
CA PHE A 107 -17.77 38.39 -7.04
C PHE A 107 -17.07 39.71 -7.43
N SER A 108 -17.54 40.82 -6.88
CA SER A 108 -16.80 42.09 -6.79
C SER A 108 -15.54 41.93 -5.92
N GLU A 109 -14.61 42.89 -6.03
CA GLU A 109 -13.35 42.90 -5.26
C GLU A 109 -13.58 42.95 -3.74
N ASP A 110 -14.70 43.53 -3.28
CA ASP A 110 -15.11 43.56 -1.87
C ASP A 110 -15.92 42.31 -1.43
N GLY A 111 -16.16 41.36 -2.34
CA GLY A 111 -16.93 40.12 -2.09
C GLY A 111 -18.44 40.31 -1.85
N ARG A 112 -18.97 41.54 -1.98
CA ARG A 112 -20.39 41.86 -1.65
C ARG A 112 -21.36 41.60 -2.80
N SER A 113 -20.96 41.88 -4.04
CA SER A 113 -21.77 41.65 -5.24
C SER A 113 -21.41 40.35 -5.92
N PHE A 114 -22.39 39.51 -6.19
CA PHE A 114 -22.29 38.31 -7.02
C PHE A 114 -22.88 38.57 -8.41
N TYR A 115 -22.18 38.12 -9.45
CA TYR A 115 -22.49 38.47 -10.83
C TYR A 115 -23.25 37.36 -11.57
N ILE A 116 -24.46 37.69 -12.05
CA ILE A 116 -25.26 36.83 -12.94
C ILE A 116 -25.01 37.24 -14.40
N TYR A 117 -24.77 36.27 -15.28
CA TYR A 117 -24.36 36.49 -16.67
C TYR A 117 -25.32 35.83 -17.67
N ASP A 118 -25.20 36.21 -18.94
CA ASP A 118 -25.83 35.47 -20.04
C ASP A 118 -25.25 34.05 -20.10
N MET A 119 -26.12 33.04 -20.17
CA MET A 119 -25.73 31.65 -19.95
C MET A 119 -25.26 30.93 -21.21
N ILE A 120 -23.97 30.54 -21.24
CA ILE A 120 -23.46 29.52 -22.16
C ILE A 120 -23.49 28.15 -21.46
N LEU A 121 -24.21 27.18 -22.03
CA LEU A 121 -24.14 25.79 -21.59
C LEU A 121 -23.00 25.06 -22.30
N MET A 122 -22.22 24.28 -21.56
CA MET A 122 -21.24 23.35 -22.13
C MET A 122 -21.91 22.10 -22.72
N GLU A 123 -21.14 21.36 -23.51
CA GLU A 123 -21.43 19.96 -23.77
C GLU A 123 -21.44 19.17 -22.46
N THR A 124 -22.38 18.25 -22.35
CA THR A 124 -22.54 17.38 -21.19
C THR A 124 -21.60 16.20 -21.37
N ASP A 125 -20.41 16.31 -20.80
CA ASP A 125 -19.40 15.26 -20.76
C ASP A 125 -18.53 15.43 -19.49
N GLY A 126 -17.76 14.40 -19.14
CA GLY A 126 -16.92 14.41 -17.95
C GLY A 126 -17.72 14.68 -16.66
N PRO A 127 -17.36 15.69 -15.84
CA PRO A 127 -18.14 16.13 -14.68
C PRO A 127 -19.63 16.37 -14.91
N LEU A 128 -20.03 16.68 -16.15
CA LEU A 128 -21.39 17.11 -16.51
C LEU A 128 -22.20 16.00 -17.18
N ASP A 129 -21.69 14.78 -17.24
CA ASP A 129 -22.34 13.65 -17.93
C ASP A 129 -23.77 13.40 -17.43
N ARG A 130 -24.01 13.50 -16.12
CA ARG A 130 -25.36 13.38 -15.51
C ARG A 130 -26.39 14.34 -16.13
N GLN A 131 -25.97 15.51 -16.61
CA GLN A 131 -26.85 16.48 -17.24
C GLN A 131 -27.33 16.06 -18.65
N ARG A 132 -26.84 14.95 -19.23
CA ARG A 132 -27.44 14.30 -20.42
C ARG A 132 -28.88 13.83 -20.15
N ALA A 133 -29.21 13.56 -18.89
CA ALA A 133 -30.56 13.24 -18.46
C ALA A 133 -31.54 14.43 -18.53
N LEU A 134 -31.06 15.67 -18.74
CA LEU A 134 -31.88 16.89 -18.70
C LEU A 134 -32.06 17.55 -20.06
N THR A 135 -33.28 17.99 -20.35
CA THR A 135 -33.59 18.88 -21.47
C THR A 135 -32.84 20.22 -21.36
N ARG A 136 -32.63 20.92 -22.49
CA ARG A 136 -31.91 22.22 -22.50
C ARG A 136 -32.54 23.27 -21.56
N PRO A 137 -33.88 23.46 -21.50
CA PRO A 137 -34.49 24.40 -20.55
C PRO A 137 -34.26 23.98 -19.09
N ALA A 138 -34.36 22.69 -18.77
CA ALA A 138 -34.08 22.18 -17.42
C ALA A 138 -32.64 22.45 -16.99
N ARG A 139 -31.66 22.29 -17.88
CA ARG A 139 -30.26 22.69 -17.62
C ARG A 139 -30.14 24.19 -17.33
N GLN A 140 -30.89 25.05 -18.03
CA GLN A 140 -30.87 26.51 -17.75
C GLN A 140 -31.50 26.85 -16.40
N GLN A 141 -32.55 26.14 -15.99
CA GLN A 141 -33.15 26.28 -14.66
C GLN A 141 -32.18 25.82 -13.57
N LEU A 142 -31.60 24.62 -13.71
CA LEU A 142 -30.63 24.04 -12.77
C LEU A 142 -29.46 24.99 -12.51
N TRP A 143 -28.84 25.53 -13.58
CA TRP A 143 -27.69 26.41 -13.43
C TRP A 143 -28.03 27.77 -12.80
N ARG A 144 -29.27 28.27 -12.95
CA ARG A 144 -29.74 29.45 -12.21
C ARG A 144 -29.96 29.16 -10.72
N GLN A 145 -30.51 27.99 -10.39
CA GLN A 145 -30.66 27.57 -8.98
C GLN A 145 -29.28 27.39 -8.31
N ARG A 146 -28.36 26.70 -9.00
CA ARG A 146 -26.95 26.54 -8.57
C ARG A 146 -26.21 27.87 -8.42
N ALA A 147 -26.59 28.94 -9.14
CA ALA A 147 -25.98 30.25 -8.96
C ALA A 147 -26.25 30.86 -7.56
N ILE A 148 -27.45 30.66 -7.00
CA ILE A 148 -27.74 31.07 -5.62
C ILE A 148 -27.01 30.19 -4.61
N ALA A 149 -26.99 28.87 -4.81
CA ALA A 149 -26.21 27.98 -3.95
C ALA A 149 -24.72 28.38 -3.94
N HIS A 150 -24.12 28.61 -5.11
CA HIS A 150 -22.74 29.03 -5.23
C HIS A 150 -22.46 30.33 -4.46
N ALA A 151 -23.30 31.35 -4.62
CA ALA A 151 -23.12 32.64 -3.96
C ALA A 151 -23.16 32.56 -2.43
N LEU A 152 -24.12 31.79 -1.88
CA LEU A 152 -24.28 31.62 -0.44
C LEU A 152 -23.22 30.69 0.16
N ILE A 153 -22.96 29.54 -0.48
CA ILE A 153 -21.98 28.56 0.01
C ILE A 153 -20.56 29.11 -0.06
N ALA A 154 -20.17 29.82 -1.12
CA ALA A 154 -18.83 30.41 -1.20
C ALA A 154 -18.59 31.44 -0.07
N ARG A 155 -19.61 32.22 0.31
CA ARG A 155 -19.52 33.13 1.45
C ARG A 155 -19.47 32.39 2.79
N ALA A 156 -20.31 31.38 2.98
CA ALA A 156 -20.32 30.57 4.20
C ALA A 156 -19.00 29.80 4.41
N ASP A 157 -18.42 29.23 3.34
CA ASP A 157 -17.13 28.56 3.41
C ASP A 157 -15.99 29.51 3.79
N THR A 158 -15.98 30.74 3.26
CA THR A 158 -15.01 31.77 3.63
C THR A 158 -15.14 32.24 5.09
N ILE A 159 -16.32 32.08 5.72
CA ILE A 159 -16.57 32.48 7.12
C ILE A 159 -16.28 31.33 8.09
N HIS A 160 -16.49 30.08 7.68
CA HIS A 160 -16.50 28.91 8.56
C HIS A 160 -15.47 27.82 8.23
N ASP A 161 -14.62 28.02 7.20
CA ASP A 161 -13.56 27.09 6.76
C ASP A 161 -14.05 25.64 6.52
N LEU A 162 -15.28 25.48 6.01
CA LEU A 162 -15.96 24.18 5.86
C LEU A 162 -15.16 23.20 5.00
N SER A 163 -14.58 23.71 3.91
CA SER A 163 -13.73 23.01 2.96
C SER A 163 -12.34 22.63 3.50
N GLN A 164 -11.93 23.20 4.64
CA GLN A 164 -10.66 22.86 5.31
C GLN A 164 -10.78 21.64 6.24
N SER A 165 -12.00 21.17 6.52
CA SER A 165 -12.23 19.97 7.31
C SER A 165 -11.54 18.73 6.71
N TYR A 166 -11.00 17.85 7.58
CA TYR A 166 -10.30 16.65 7.13
C TYR A 166 -11.23 15.72 6.31
N ARG A 167 -12.48 15.53 6.77
CA ARG A 167 -13.48 14.69 6.09
C ARG A 167 -13.85 15.21 4.70
N TRP A 168 -13.80 16.52 4.44
CA TRP A 168 -13.94 17.05 3.08
C TRP A 168 -12.68 16.82 2.25
N ARG A 169 -11.52 17.22 2.79
CA ARG A 169 -10.24 17.17 2.05
C ARG A 169 -9.82 15.74 1.69
N SER A 170 -10.18 14.74 2.48
CA SER A 170 -9.87 13.34 2.19
C SER A 170 -10.56 12.81 0.92
N ILE A 171 -11.72 13.37 0.51
CA ILE A 171 -12.50 12.88 -0.63
C ILE A 171 -11.69 12.89 -1.93
N ASN A 172 -11.05 14.01 -2.28
CA ASN A 172 -10.15 14.14 -3.44
C ASN A 172 -8.66 14.21 -3.05
N GLY A 173 -8.37 13.95 -1.77
CA GLY A 173 -7.02 13.92 -1.21
C GLY A 173 -6.30 15.27 -1.27
N TRP A 174 -7.01 16.36 -0.96
CA TRP A 174 -6.48 17.74 -0.91
C TRP A 174 -5.33 17.89 0.10
N ASP A 175 -4.38 18.76 -0.22
CA ASP A 175 -3.23 19.08 0.63
C ASP A 175 -3.58 19.92 1.87
N GLY A 176 -2.54 20.24 2.66
CA GLY A 176 -2.63 21.00 3.91
C GLY A 176 -3.33 22.35 3.78
N ALA A 177 -3.27 22.99 2.60
CA ALA A 177 -3.84 24.31 2.31
C ALA A 177 -5.11 24.25 1.44
N GLY A 178 -5.55 23.05 1.02
CA GLY A 178 -6.64 22.90 0.05
C GLY A 178 -6.30 23.44 -1.35
N ALA A 179 -5.02 23.57 -1.69
CA ALA A 179 -4.57 24.21 -2.93
C ALA A 179 -4.27 23.21 -4.05
N ARG A 180 -3.94 21.96 -3.72
CA ARG A 180 -3.62 20.90 -4.70
C ARG A 180 -4.36 19.61 -4.33
N PRO A 181 -5.11 19.01 -5.27
CA PRO A 181 -5.71 17.70 -5.05
C PRO A 181 -4.74 16.60 -5.45
N ARG A 182 -4.89 15.43 -4.83
CA ARG A 182 -4.26 14.20 -5.32
C ARG A 182 -5.07 13.58 -6.46
N ASN A 183 -6.40 13.73 -6.48
CA ASN A 183 -7.21 13.24 -7.61
C ASN A 183 -6.98 14.05 -8.89
N ARG A 184 -6.39 13.39 -9.89
CA ARG A 184 -6.16 13.94 -11.24
C ARG A 184 -7.28 13.60 -12.22
N ASP A 185 -8.19 12.67 -11.90
CA ASP A 185 -9.34 12.43 -12.78
C ASP A 185 -10.35 13.57 -12.64
N LEU A 186 -10.67 14.22 -13.77
CA LEU A 186 -11.68 15.27 -13.83
C LEU A 186 -13.07 14.75 -13.43
N HIS A 187 -13.39 13.48 -13.68
CA HIS A 187 -14.68 12.89 -13.28
C HIS A 187 -14.82 12.78 -11.75
N GLY A 188 -13.72 12.92 -10.99
CA GLY A 188 -13.74 13.03 -9.52
C GLY A 188 -14.31 14.34 -8.97
N TYR A 189 -14.70 15.27 -9.84
CA TYR A 189 -15.27 16.57 -9.50
C TYR A 189 -16.61 16.77 -10.22
N LEU A 190 -17.51 17.55 -9.61
CA LEU A 190 -18.83 17.83 -10.21
C LEU A 190 -18.82 18.99 -11.21
N ARG A 191 -17.75 19.80 -11.17
CA ARG A 191 -17.45 20.85 -12.15
C ARG A 191 -15.93 20.89 -12.40
N PRO A 192 -15.46 21.19 -13.62
CA PRO A 192 -14.02 21.28 -13.91
C PRO A 192 -13.25 22.26 -12.99
N MET A 193 -13.89 23.36 -12.57
CA MET A 193 -13.28 24.33 -11.63
C MET A 193 -13.12 23.79 -10.19
N GLY A 194 -13.80 22.70 -9.83
CA GLY A 194 -13.62 22.04 -8.53
C GLY A 194 -12.19 21.52 -8.33
N GLN A 195 -11.48 21.17 -9.41
CA GLN A 195 -10.07 20.75 -9.34
C GLN A 195 -9.10 21.87 -8.96
N SER A 196 -9.53 23.14 -8.93
CA SER A 196 -8.66 24.29 -8.65
C SER A 196 -8.39 24.55 -7.18
N SER A 197 -9.31 24.21 -6.26
CA SER A 197 -9.10 24.29 -4.81
C SER A 197 -10.16 23.49 -4.03
N ALA A 198 -9.86 23.10 -2.79
CA ALA A 198 -10.81 22.43 -1.90
C ALA A 198 -12.08 23.27 -1.66
N HIS A 199 -11.93 24.60 -1.61
CA HIS A 199 -13.02 25.58 -1.60
C HIS A 199 -13.93 25.40 -2.84
N LEU A 200 -13.37 25.42 -4.05
CA LEU A 200 -14.19 25.27 -5.26
C LEU A 200 -14.77 23.86 -5.40
N ASP A 201 -14.07 22.80 -4.97
CA ASP A 201 -14.63 21.45 -4.86
C ASP A 201 -15.84 21.44 -3.92
N PHE A 202 -15.74 22.08 -2.74
CA PHE A 202 -16.81 22.19 -1.76
C PHE A 202 -18.01 22.96 -2.30
N VAL A 203 -17.80 24.19 -2.77
CA VAL A 203 -18.85 25.05 -3.33
C VAL A 203 -19.58 24.36 -4.48
N THR A 204 -18.82 23.78 -5.43
CA THR A 204 -19.42 23.11 -6.60
C THR A 204 -20.05 21.76 -6.28
N SER A 205 -19.67 21.12 -5.18
CA SER A 205 -20.35 19.94 -4.65
C SER A 205 -21.64 20.29 -3.91
N ALA A 206 -21.63 21.36 -3.12
CA ALA A 206 -22.82 21.89 -2.45
C ALA A 206 -23.88 22.40 -3.44
N GLU A 207 -23.47 23.04 -4.55
CA GLU A 207 -24.35 23.35 -5.69
C GLU A 207 -25.18 22.14 -6.13
N ALA A 208 -24.53 20.98 -6.32
CA ALA A 208 -25.19 19.77 -6.76
C ALA A 208 -26.00 19.09 -5.65
N PHE A 209 -25.54 19.17 -4.40
CA PHE A 209 -26.25 18.64 -3.24
C PHE A 209 -27.60 19.32 -3.00
N PHE A 210 -27.64 20.66 -3.01
CA PHE A 210 -28.88 21.42 -2.79
C PHE A 210 -29.80 21.45 -4.02
N PHE A 211 -29.24 21.43 -5.23
CA PHE A 211 -29.99 21.39 -6.49
C PHE A 211 -29.46 20.27 -7.37
N ARG A 212 -30.06 19.09 -7.27
CA ARG A 212 -29.66 17.88 -8.00
C ARG A 212 -30.29 17.83 -9.39
N GLU A 213 -29.68 17.08 -10.30
CA GLU A 213 -30.26 16.80 -11.61
C GLU A 213 -31.59 16.02 -11.49
N GLU A 214 -31.69 15.09 -10.55
CA GLU A 214 -32.89 14.28 -10.28
C GLU A 214 -34.10 15.09 -9.78
N ASP A 215 -33.90 16.09 -8.91
CA ASP A 215 -34.97 16.90 -8.31
C ASP A 215 -35.91 17.51 -9.37
N LEU A 216 -35.36 17.98 -10.49
CA LEU A 216 -36.12 18.58 -11.60
C LEU A 216 -36.92 17.54 -12.39
N ILE A 217 -36.43 16.30 -12.47
CA ILE A 217 -37.10 15.21 -13.18
C ILE A 217 -38.25 14.68 -12.32
N ASP A 218 -38.05 14.53 -11.01
CA ASP A 218 -39.09 14.05 -10.11
C ASP A 218 -40.25 15.06 -9.97
N ILE A 219 -39.94 16.36 -9.87
CA ILE A 219 -40.95 17.44 -9.86
C ILE A 219 -41.66 17.57 -11.23
N THR A 220 -40.95 17.34 -12.34
CA THR A 220 -41.55 17.44 -13.68
C THR A 220 -40.90 16.44 -14.65
N PRO A 221 -41.47 15.22 -14.79
CA PRO A 221 -40.87 14.14 -15.60
C PRO A 221 -40.60 14.48 -17.07
N ARG A 222 -41.30 15.48 -17.62
CA ARG A 222 -41.08 16.00 -18.99
C ARG A 222 -39.75 16.74 -19.16
N LEU A 223 -39.05 17.08 -18.07
CA LEU A 223 -37.73 17.70 -18.11
C LEU A 223 -36.60 16.66 -18.29
N GLY A 224 -36.89 15.38 -18.08
CA GLY A 224 -35.98 14.26 -18.29
C GLY A 224 -35.84 13.82 -19.75
N THR A 225 -34.78 13.08 -20.05
CA THR A 225 -34.53 12.41 -21.34
C THR A 225 -34.51 10.89 -21.19
N GLN A 226 -34.48 10.15 -22.31
CA GLN A 226 -34.36 8.67 -22.31
C GLN A 226 -33.03 8.14 -21.73
N VAL A 227 -32.09 9.02 -21.37
CA VAL A 227 -30.79 8.67 -20.77
C VAL A 227 -30.85 8.61 -19.25
N TYR A 228 -31.92 9.13 -18.62
CA TYR A 228 -32.08 9.10 -17.16
C TYR A 228 -32.08 7.67 -16.61
N SER A 229 -31.33 7.47 -15.52
CA SER A 229 -31.28 6.24 -14.73
C SER A 229 -31.15 6.63 -13.26
N PRO A 230 -31.90 6.01 -12.32
CA PRO A 230 -31.72 6.23 -10.89
C PRO A 230 -30.29 5.96 -10.42
N ASP A 231 -29.63 4.97 -11.04
CA ASP A 231 -28.23 4.63 -10.73
C ASP A 231 -27.24 5.78 -11.03
N LEU A 232 -27.56 6.65 -12.01
CA LEU A 232 -26.70 7.77 -12.46
C LEU A 232 -26.98 9.11 -11.74
N THR A 233 -27.85 9.11 -10.73
CA THR A 233 -28.23 10.31 -9.94
C THR A 233 -27.06 10.83 -9.09
N PHE A 234 -27.10 12.07 -8.59
CA PHE A 234 -26.12 12.52 -7.59
C PHE A 234 -26.17 11.61 -6.35
N SER A 235 -27.39 11.28 -5.92
CA SER A 235 -27.66 10.54 -4.70
C SER A 235 -27.08 9.11 -4.70
N CYS A 236 -27.01 8.44 -5.86
CA CYS A 236 -26.44 7.10 -6.02
C CYS A 236 -24.99 7.06 -6.51
N GLN A 237 -24.35 8.23 -6.66
CA GLN A 237 -23.03 8.37 -7.26
C GLN A 237 -22.03 9.16 -6.40
N GLU A 238 -22.48 9.81 -5.33
CA GLU A 238 -21.69 10.72 -4.50
C GLU A 238 -21.95 10.49 -3.00
N PHE A 239 -22.12 9.23 -2.58
CA PHE A 239 -22.45 8.82 -1.19
C PHE A 239 -21.60 9.51 -0.12
N THR A 240 -20.28 9.52 -0.29
CA THR A 240 -19.33 10.14 0.66
C THR A 240 -19.53 11.65 0.72
N ARG A 241 -19.71 12.33 -0.43
CA ARG A 241 -20.01 13.77 -0.45
C ARG A 241 -21.34 14.07 0.20
N ASN A 242 -22.38 13.29 -0.10
CA ASN A 242 -23.72 13.46 0.43
C ASN A 242 -23.73 13.35 1.97
N ARG A 243 -23.01 12.36 2.52
CA ARG A 243 -22.78 12.20 3.96
C ARG A 243 -21.97 13.36 4.56
N VAL A 244 -20.79 13.67 4.02
CA VAL A 244 -19.93 14.73 4.57
C VAL A 244 -20.59 16.11 4.51
N LEU A 245 -21.33 16.44 3.43
CA LEU A 245 -22.09 17.69 3.35
C LEU A 245 -23.24 17.71 4.36
N THR A 246 -23.98 16.61 4.51
CA THR A 246 -25.01 16.48 5.56
C THR A 246 -24.43 16.75 6.95
N ASP A 247 -23.29 16.15 7.29
CA ASP A 247 -22.63 16.31 8.59
C ASP A 247 -22.04 17.72 8.80
N VAL A 248 -21.62 18.38 7.73
CA VAL A 248 -21.21 19.79 7.77
C VAL A 248 -22.41 20.68 8.10
N PHE A 249 -23.53 20.56 7.38
CA PHE A 249 -24.70 21.41 7.64
C PHE A 249 -25.39 21.08 8.96
N ASN A 250 -25.44 19.81 9.38
CA ASN A 250 -25.93 19.39 10.71
C ASN A 250 -25.18 20.10 11.86
N ARG A 251 -23.88 20.39 11.69
CA ARG A 251 -23.06 21.10 12.69
C ARG A 251 -23.23 22.63 12.66
N ILE A 252 -23.69 23.18 11.53
CA ILE A 252 -24.00 24.62 11.40
C ILE A 252 -25.39 24.90 11.98
N ASP A 253 -26.38 24.08 11.60
CA ASP A 253 -27.78 24.20 12.01
C ASP A 253 -28.43 22.80 11.94
N PRO A 254 -28.75 22.15 13.07
CA PRO A 254 -29.39 20.82 13.06
C PRO A 254 -30.74 20.77 12.34
N ASP A 255 -31.42 21.92 12.17
CA ASP A 255 -32.71 22.04 11.49
C ASP A 255 -32.56 22.44 10.00
N TRP A 256 -31.34 22.52 9.45
CA TRP A 256 -31.03 23.08 8.12
C TRP A 256 -31.89 22.53 6.97
N ARG A 257 -32.36 21.28 7.08
CA ARG A 257 -33.20 20.62 6.08
C ARG A 257 -34.58 21.27 5.93
N ARG A 258 -35.10 21.90 6.99
CA ARG A 258 -36.47 22.44 7.05
C ARG A 258 -36.70 23.48 5.96
N GLY A 259 -37.72 23.25 5.11
CA GLY A 259 -38.09 24.15 4.02
C GLY A 259 -37.27 23.99 2.72
N THR A 260 -36.11 23.35 2.78
CA THR A 260 -35.24 23.05 1.62
C THR A 260 -35.82 21.94 0.74
N LEU A 261 -35.16 21.62 -0.38
CA LEU A 261 -35.46 20.41 -1.18
C LEU A 261 -34.99 19.11 -0.51
N ARG A 262 -34.30 19.19 0.64
CA ARG A 262 -33.72 18.07 1.39
C ARG A 262 -34.51 17.71 2.65
N ALA A 263 -35.69 18.32 2.84
CA ALA A 263 -36.55 18.11 4.00
C ALA A 263 -36.96 16.63 4.17
N ASP A 264 -37.31 15.99 3.04
CA ASP A 264 -37.80 14.61 2.98
C ASP A 264 -36.73 13.62 2.44
N ASP A 265 -35.46 14.03 2.37
CA ASP A 265 -34.34 13.17 1.95
C ASP A 265 -34.23 11.96 2.90
N PRO A 266 -34.30 10.72 2.39
CA PRO A 266 -34.21 9.52 3.23
C PRO A 266 -32.79 9.34 3.81
N PRO A 267 -32.63 8.55 4.89
CA PRO A 267 -31.32 8.25 5.47
C PRO A 267 -30.43 7.41 4.53
N THR A 268 -31.04 6.62 3.66
CA THR A 268 -30.39 5.86 2.59
C THR A 268 -31.21 5.97 1.31
N TYR A 269 -30.55 5.99 0.16
CA TYR A 269 -31.19 6.05 -1.16
C TYR A 269 -31.29 4.65 -1.75
N ASP A 270 -32.44 4.32 -2.37
CA ASP A 270 -32.54 3.10 -3.18
C ASP A 270 -31.75 3.29 -4.47
N CYS A 271 -30.60 2.62 -4.53
CA CYS A 271 -29.64 2.70 -5.62
C CYS A 271 -29.42 1.32 -6.22
N PRO A 272 -30.31 0.83 -7.10
CA PRO A 272 -30.41 -0.59 -7.41
C PRO A 272 -29.11 -1.22 -7.97
N ALA A 273 -28.28 -0.48 -8.71
CA ALA A 273 -26.98 -0.98 -9.16
C ALA A 273 -25.93 -1.04 -8.05
N PHE A 274 -25.96 -0.13 -7.08
CA PHE A 274 -25.12 -0.20 -5.89
C PHE A 274 -25.58 -1.36 -5.00
N GLU A 275 -26.87 -1.48 -4.66
CA GLU A 275 -27.37 -2.54 -3.77
C GLU A 275 -27.06 -3.95 -4.32
N ARG A 276 -27.26 -4.18 -5.63
CA ARG A 276 -26.90 -5.45 -6.29
C ARG A 276 -25.39 -5.75 -6.32
N TRP A 277 -24.56 -4.71 -6.32
CA TRP A 277 -23.10 -4.84 -6.35
C TRP A 277 -22.52 -5.03 -4.95
N ALA A 278 -23.00 -4.27 -3.97
CA ALA A 278 -22.60 -4.32 -2.58
C ALA A 278 -23.08 -5.62 -1.92
N ASP A 279 -24.29 -6.06 -2.25
CA ASP A 279 -24.90 -7.33 -1.81
C ASP A 279 -24.81 -7.52 -0.29
N ILE A 280 -25.24 -6.48 0.44
CA ILE A 280 -25.05 -6.33 1.88
C ILE A 280 -25.68 -7.50 2.66
N ASP A 281 -26.84 -8.00 2.22
CA ASP A 281 -27.54 -9.14 2.84
C ASP A 281 -26.68 -10.42 2.89
N ASN A 282 -25.84 -10.63 1.87
CA ASN A 282 -24.92 -11.76 1.80
C ASN A 282 -23.52 -11.43 2.34
N LEU A 283 -23.24 -10.20 2.77
CA LEU A 283 -21.89 -9.82 3.21
C LEU A 283 -21.46 -10.60 4.47
N MET A 284 -20.18 -11.00 4.49
CA MET A 284 -19.51 -11.62 5.64
C MET A 284 -18.54 -10.68 6.34
N GLY A 285 -17.96 -9.72 5.62
CA GLY A 285 -17.00 -8.76 6.14
C GLY A 285 -16.02 -8.27 5.07
N VAL A 286 -15.06 -7.46 5.51
CA VAL A 286 -13.99 -6.93 4.68
C VAL A 286 -12.65 -7.25 5.33
N ASP A 287 -11.72 -7.81 4.57
CA ASP A 287 -10.38 -8.12 5.04
C ASP A 287 -9.33 -7.26 4.29
N VAL A 288 -8.24 -6.91 4.97
CA VAL A 288 -7.01 -6.43 4.32
C VAL A 288 -6.16 -7.64 3.99
N LEU A 289 -5.79 -7.82 2.74
CA LEU A 289 -4.81 -8.84 2.34
C LEU A 289 -3.43 -8.21 2.23
N PHE A 290 -2.42 -8.85 2.81
CA PHE A 290 -1.01 -8.52 2.61
C PHE A 290 -0.34 -9.61 1.77
N ALA A 291 0.05 -9.26 0.55
CA ALA A 291 0.86 -10.12 -0.30
C ALA A 291 2.34 -9.94 0.05
N ALA A 292 2.93 -10.97 0.67
CA ALA A 292 4.32 -10.99 1.10
C ALA A 292 5.28 -10.60 -0.04
N GLU A 293 6.41 -10.03 0.33
CA GLU A 293 7.48 -9.60 -0.54
C GLU A 293 8.05 -10.72 -1.44
N ARG A 294 8.56 -10.32 -2.63
CA ARG A 294 9.41 -11.15 -3.50
C ARG A 294 10.84 -10.64 -3.48
N THR A 295 11.79 -11.55 -3.57
CA THR A 295 13.22 -11.22 -3.42
C THR A 295 13.96 -11.09 -4.75
N ASP A 296 13.38 -11.58 -5.84
CA ASP A 296 13.93 -11.55 -7.20
C ASP A 296 13.22 -10.51 -8.09
N ARG A 297 12.31 -9.73 -7.52
CA ARG A 297 11.48 -8.72 -8.22
C ARG A 297 11.49 -7.39 -7.44
N PRO A 298 12.35 -6.41 -7.82
CA PRO A 298 12.52 -5.13 -7.13
C PRO A 298 11.23 -4.35 -6.86
N GLU A 299 10.25 -4.48 -7.76
CA GLU A 299 8.92 -3.86 -7.69
C GLU A 299 8.05 -4.38 -6.53
N SER A 300 8.41 -5.50 -5.90
CA SER A 300 7.63 -6.16 -4.84
C SER A 300 8.42 -6.40 -3.54
N LEU A 301 9.53 -5.68 -3.33
CA LEU A 301 10.44 -5.85 -2.17
C LEU A 301 9.79 -5.56 -0.81
N PHE A 302 8.72 -4.77 -0.76
CA PHE A 302 8.07 -4.33 0.48
C PHE A 302 6.67 -4.94 0.68
N GLY A 303 6.30 -5.92 -0.17
CA GLY A 303 4.95 -6.50 -0.21
C GLY A 303 3.90 -5.58 -0.85
N HIS A 304 2.63 -5.96 -0.76
CA HIS A 304 1.50 -5.21 -1.32
C HIS A 304 0.25 -5.37 -0.45
N LEU A 305 -0.59 -4.33 -0.37
CA LEU A 305 -1.88 -4.37 0.33
C LEU A 305 -3.06 -4.33 -0.64
N LEU A 306 -4.04 -5.21 -0.40
CA LEU A 306 -5.29 -5.33 -1.15
C LEU A 306 -6.47 -5.31 -0.18
N ILE A 307 -7.67 -5.00 -0.67
CA ILE A 307 -8.93 -5.19 0.09
C ILE A 307 -9.69 -6.38 -0.49
N HIS A 308 -10.15 -7.28 0.37
CA HIS A 308 -11.02 -8.39 0.04
C HIS A 308 -12.41 -8.17 0.63
N VAL A 309 -13.44 -8.20 -0.20
CA VAL A 309 -14.85 -8.09 0.21
C VAL A 309 -15.47 -9.47 0.12
N ARG A 310 -15.87 -10.03 1.28
CA ARG A 310 -16.36 -11.41 1.39
C ARG A 310 -17.88 -11.49 1.44
N HIS A 311 -18.44 -12.42 0.69
CA HIS A 311 -19.87 -12.73 0.66
C HIS A 311 -20.12 -14.21 0.97
N ARG A 312 -21.27 -14.51 1.58
CA ARG A 312 -21.79 -15.85 1.81
C ARG A 312 -22.09 -16.50 0.46
N SER A 313 -21.67 -17.75 0.28
CA SER A 313 -21.84 -18.46 -0.99
C SER A 313 -23.29 -18.86 -1.23
N ALA A 314 -24.06 -17.98 -1.88
CA ALA A 314 -25.45 -18.22 -2.28
C ALA A 314 -25.61 -18.73 -3.73
N GLU A 315 -24.65 -18.44 -4.62
CA GLU A 315 -24.68 -18.82 -6.04
C GLU A 315 -23.32 -19.32 -6.54
N LEU A 316 -23.31 -20.14 -7.61
CA LEU A 316 -22.09 -20.70 -8.24
C LEU A 316 -21.09 -19.65 -8.74
N PHE A 317 -21.53 -18.43 -9.05
CA PHE A 317 -20.67 -17.31 -9.44
C PHE A 317 -20.19 -16.45 -8.26
N ARG A 318 -20.61 -16.78 -7.04
CA ARG A 318 -20.21 -16.19 -5.75
C ARG A 318 -19.79 -17.29 -4.76
N SER A 319 -19.29 -18.41 -5.25
CA SER A 319 -18.64 -19.40 -4.39
C SER A 319 -17.34 -18.84 -3.82
N GLN A 320 -16.82 -19.45 -2.76
CA GLN A 320 -15.46 -19.22 -2.27
C GLN A 320 -14.48 -19.17 -3.46
N GLY A 321 -13.68 -18.11 -3.53
CA GLY A 321 -12.74 -17.85 -4.63
C GLY A 321 -13.25 -16.92 -5.75
N PHE A 322 -14.54 -16.60 -5.84
CA PHE A 322 -15.04 -15.55 -6.77
C PHE A 322 -15.36 -14.21 -6.08
N GLU A 323 -15.12 -14.12 -4.78
CA GLU A 323 -15.16 -12.89 -3.96
C GLU A 323 -14.31 -11.78 -4.57
N TYR A 324 -14.71 -10.51 -4.37
CA TYR A 324 -14.03 -9.36 -4.97
C TYR A 324 -12.79 -8.98 -4.18
N VAL A 325 -11.65 -8.88 -4.88
CA VAL A 325 -10.41 -8.32 -4.33
C VAL A 325 -10.05 -7.08 -5.14
N TYR A 326 -9.81 -5.98 -4.43
CA TYR A 326 -9.42 -4.70 -5.00
C TYR A 326 -7.96 -4.40 -4.69
N GLN A 327 -7.21 -4.00 -5.71
CA GLN A 327 -5.78 -3.67 -5.62
C GLN A 327 -5.50 -2.23 -6.06
N PHE A 328 -4.56 -1.56 -5.39
CA PHE A 328 -4.13 -0.20 -5.74
C PHE A 328 -2.78 -0.24 -6.46
N GLY A 329 -2.83 -0.45 -7.78
CA GLY A 329 -1.66 -0.59 -8.64
C GLY A 329 -1.30 0.69 -9.39
N ALA A 330 -0.02 0.89 -9.67
CA ALA A 330 0.43 1.83 -10.69
C ALA A 330 0.07 1.31 -12.09
N VAL A 331 -0.46 2.18 -12.96
CA VAL A 331 -0.62 1.89 -14.38
C VAL A 331 0.65 2.30 -15.11
N THR A 332 1.27 1.34 -15.79
CA THR A 332 2.47 1.52 -16.59
C THR A 332 2.25 1.06 -18.03
N ASP A 333 3.14 1.44 -18.93
CA ASP A 333 3.24 0.83 -20.25
C ASP A 333 3.61 -0.67 -20.10
N SER A 334 3.07 -1.56 -20.95
CA SER A 334 3.31 -3.01 -20.84
C SER A 334 4.77 -3.43 -21.04
N ASP A 335 5.59 -2.62 -21.71
CA ASP A 335 7.00 -2.87 -22.02
C ASP A 335 7.96 -1.86 -21.36
N ILE A 336 7.55 -1.28 -20.21
CA ILE A 336 8.37 -0.31 -19.48
C ILE A 336 9.72 -0.91 -19.04
N HIS A 337 10.81 -0.23 -19.39
CA HIS A 337 12.16 -0.66 -19.03
C HIS A 337 12.39 -0.60 -17.50
N PRO A 338 12.98 -1.62 -16.83
CA PRO A 338 13.08 -1.68 -15.37
C PRO A 338 13.73 -0.45 -14.70
N LEU A 339 14.79 0.12 -15.30
CA LEU A 339 15.41 1.34 -14.78
C LEU A 339 14.46 2.56 -14.87
N ARG A 340 13.68 2.67 -15.95
CA ARG A 340 12.66 3.72 -16.12
C ARG A 340 11.54 3.53 -15.09
N PHE A 341 11.11 2.29 -14.88
CA PHE A 341 10.12 1.93 -13.85
C PHE A 341 10.52 2.39 -12.45
N VAL A 342 11.76 2.11 -12.02
CA VAL A 342 12.26 2.56 -10.70
C VAL A 342 12.36 4.09 -10.63
N LEU A 343 12.97 4.74 -11.63
CA LEU A 343 13.17 6.20 -11.60
C LEU A 343 11.85 6.98 -11.66
N GLU A 344 10.91 6.60 -12.53
CA GLU A 344 9.58 7.22 -12.60
C GLU A 344 8.76 6.90 -11.34
N GLY A 345 8.85 5.69 -10.79
CA GLY A 345 8.16 5.30 -9.56
C GLY A 345 8.64 6.03 -8.30
N MET A 346 9.94 6.36 -8.23
CA MET A 346 10.51 7.23 -7.19
C MET A 346 10.13 8.71 -7.40
N ALA A 347 10.03 9.16 -8.66
CA ALA A 347 9.66 10.53 -9.01
C ALA A 347 8.13 10.82 -8.99
N GLY A 348 7.29 9.79 -8.89
CA GLY A 348 5.83 9.93 -8.92
C GLY A 348 5.21 10.04 -10.32
N GLY A 349 5.88 9.49 -11.33
CA GLY A 349 5.49 9.58 -12.74
C GLY A 349 4.27 8.74 -13.14
N PHE A 350 3.86 7.78 -12.30
CA PHE A 350 2.73 6.90 -12.60
C PHE A 350 1.41 7.41 -12.04
N LEU A 351 0.31 7.02 -12.68
CA LEU A 351 -1.04 7.14 -12.12
C LEU A 351 -1.44 5.80 -11.51
N ALA A 352 -2.00 5.84 -10.31
CA ALA A 352 -2.63 4.68 -9.70
C ALA A 352 -4.11 4.57 -10.05
N VAL A 353 -4.56 3.33 -10.16
CA VAL A 353 -5.96 2.95 -10.30
C VAL A 353 -6.32 1.88 -9.28
N PHE A 354 -7.61 1.79 -9.00
CA PHE A 354 -8.19 0.83 -8.07
C PHE A 354 -8.74 -0.36 -8.85
N ASP A 355 -7.91 -1.35 -9.14
CA ASP A 355 -8.23 -2.46 -10.02
C ASP A 355 -9.02 -3.57 -9.31
N LEU A 356 -9.96 -4.20 -10.02
CA LEU A 356 -10.90 -5.20 -9.49
C LEU A 356 -10.58 -6.57 -10.07
N SER A 357 -10.21 -7.49 -9.18
CA SER A 357 -9.98 -8.91 -9.46
C SER A 357 -10.95 -9.79 -8.65
N THR A 358 -10.89 -11.10 -8.89
CA THR A 358 -11.51 -12.10 -8.02
C THR A 358 -10.45 -12.72 -7.11
N PHE A 359 -10.86 -13.27 -5.96
CA PHE A 359 -9.92 -13.96 -5.07
C PHE A 359 -9.12 -15.07 -5.79
N ARG A 360 -9.75 -15.82 -6.71
CA ARG A 360 -9.08 -16.81 -7.57
C ARG A 360 -8.13 -16.19 -8.60
N GLY A 361 -8.44 -14.99 -9.11
CA GLY A 361 -7.50 -14.22 -9.94
C GLY A 361 -6.27 -13.81 -9.14
N ILE A 362 -6.47 -13.34 -7.91
CA ILE A 362 -5.40 -12.98 -6.97
C ILE A 362 -4.60 -14.21 -6.50
N ASP A 363 -5.23 -15.36 -6.26
CA ASP A 363 -4.54 -16.63 -6.01
C ASP A 363 -3.66 -17.03 -7.20
N ARG A 364 -4.21 -17.05 -8.42
CA ARG A 364 -3.43 -17.37 -9.62
C ARG A 364 -2.24 -16.40 -9.80
N THR A 365 -2.46 -15.09 -9.67
CA THR A 365 -1.38 -14.11 -9.79
C THR A 365 -0.42 -14.22 -8.62
N TYR A 366 -0.84 -13.90 -7.39
CA TYR A 366 0.06 -13.75 -6.26
C TYR A 366 0.60 -15.09 -5.72
N LEU A 367 -0.24 -16.13 -5.56
CA LEU A 367 0.19 -17.38 -4.93
C LEU A 367 0.83 -18.35 -5.90
N GLN A 368 0.32 -18.46 -7.12
CA GLN A 368 0.79 -19.43 -8.11
C GLN A 368 1.91 -18.85 -9.00
N LEU A 369 1.69 -17.71 -9.66
CA LEU A 369 2.70 -17.08 -10.53
C LEU A 369 3.76 -16.30 -9.75
N GLU A 370 3.35 -15.51 -8.75
CA GLU A 370 4.27 -14.70 -7.95
C GLU A 370 4.81 -15.43 -6.70
N GLN A 371 4.28 -16.58 -6.30
CA GLN A 371 4.77 -17.34 -5.14
C GLN A 371 4.82 -16.53 -3.82
N ARG A 372 3.85 -15.62 -3.64
CA ARG A 372 3.68 -14.71 -2.50
C ARG A 372 2.55 -15.18 -1.60
N THR A 373 2.90 -15.62 -0.40
CA THR A 373 1.92 -15.87 0.68
C THR A 373 1.04 -14.64 0.92
N LEU A 374 -0.27 -14.84 0.97
CA LEU A 374 -1.27 -13.83 1.28
C LEU A 374 -1.70 -13.97 2.74
N ARG A 375 -1.42 -12.95 3.56
CA ARG A 375 -1.92 -12.87 4.95
C ARG A 375 -3.24 -12.11 4.97
N ARG A 376 -4.26 -12.62 5.67
CA ARG A 376 -5.61 -12.05 5.69
C ARG A 376 -5.93 -11.44 7.04
N TYR A 377 -6.20 -10.14 7.09
CA TYR A 377 -6.51 -9.43 8.32
C TYR A 377 -7.97 -8.91 8.29
N PRO A 378 -8.93 -9.56 8.96
CA PRO A 378 -10.30 -9.11 9.00
C PRO A 378 -10.41 -7.73 9.69
N LEU A 379 -11.21 -6.82 9.13
CA LEU A 379 -11.50 -5.53 9.75
C LEU A 379 -12.72 -5.64 10.67
N ALA A 380 -12.59 -5.20 11.92
CA ALA A 380 -13.66 -5.11 12.91
C ALA A 380 -14.54 -3.87 12.67
N LEU A 381 -15.22 -3.82 11.53
CA LEU A 381 -16.14 -2.74 11.16
C LEU A 381 -17.57 -3.02 11.64
N THR A 382 -18.31 -1.98 11.99
CA THR A 382 -19.78 -2.07 12.14
C THR A 382 -20.45 -2.23 10.77
N GLU A 383 -21.72 -2.65 10.73
CA GLU A 383 -22.50 -2.72 9.47
C GLU A 383 -22.53 -1.36 8.75
N GLN A 384 -22.72 -0.27 9.50
CA GLN A 384 -22.69 1.10 8.99
C GLN A 384 -21.32 1.46 8.40
N GLN A 385 -20.22 1.24 9.12
CA GLN A 385 -18.87 1.52 8.63
C GLN A 385 -18.53 0.65 7.40
N THR A 386 -19.01 -0.59 7.38
CA THR A 386 -18.81 -1.51 6.26
C THR A 386 -19.57 -1.03 5.00
N ARG A 387 -20.83 -0.61 5.15
CA ARG A 387 -21.58 0.04 4.05
C ARG A 387 -20.86 1.29 3.57
N GLN A 388 -20.40 2.15 4.46
CA GLN A 388 -19.67 3.37 4.08
C GLN A 388 -18.35 3.07 3.34
N LEU A 389 -17.66 1.98 3.67
CA LEU A 389 -16.48 1.51 2.95
C LEU A 389 -16.85 1.00 1.55
N LEU A 390 -17.94 0.25 1.41
CA LEU A 390 -18.43 -0.20 0.09
C LEU A 390 -18.89 0.98 -0.79
N GLU A 391 -19.62 1.94 -0.23
CA GLU A 391 -19.97 3.21 -0.90
C GLU A 391 -18.72 3.94 -1.40
N ARG A 392 -17.66 3.96 -0.58
CA ARG A 392 -16.38 4.58 -0.96
C ARG A 392 -15.65 3.80 -2.05
N ILE A 393 -15.62 2.47 -1.97
CA ILE A 393 -15.06 1.57 -3.00
C ILE A 393 -15.78 1.78 -4.34
N TRP A 394 -17.11 1.92 -4.34
CA TRP A 394 -17.92 2.21 -5.53
C TRP A 394 -17.51 3.54 -6.21
N GLU A 395 -17.33 4.62 -5.44
CA GLU A 395 -16.83 5.90 -5.95
C GLU A 395 -15.40 5.80 -6.51
N VAL A 396 -14.51 5.15 -5.76
CA VAL A 396 -13.07 5.07 -6.08
C VAL A 396 -12.82 4.24 -7.33
N GLU A 397 -13.56 3.16 -7.54
CA GLU A 397 -13.50 2.33 -8.76
C GLU A 397 -13.73 3.15 -10.05
N ARG A 398 -14.58 4.18 -10.00
CA ARG A 398 -15.06 4.95 -11.16
C ARG A 398 -14.28 6.25 -11.43
N ARG A 399 -13.87 6.97 -10.38
CA ARG A 399 -13.56 8.42 -10.49
C ARG A 399 -12.21 8.86 -9.91
N PHE A 400 -11.29 7.91 -9.72
CA PHE A 400 -10.02 8.17 -9.04
C PHE A 400 -8.83 7.81 -9.94
N ALA A 401 -7.97 8.80 -10.17
CA ALA A 401 -6.64 8.61 -10.74
C ALA A 401 -5.68 9.51 -9.96
N TYR A 402 -4.90 8.94 -9.05
CA TYR A 402 -3.96 9.67 -8.19
C TYR A 402 -2.52 9.46 -8.69
N PRO A 403 -1.58 10.38 -8.42
CA PRO A 403 -0.16 10.09 -8.65
C PRO A 403 0.33 9.00 -7.69
N TYR A 404 1.12 8.06 -8.19
CA TYR A 404 1.67 6.94 -7.43
C TYR A 404 3.17 7.13 -7.23
N PHE A 405 3.58 7.25 -5.96
CA PHE A 405 4.97 7.37 -5.55
C PHE A 405 5.32 6.16 -4.68
N PHE A 406 6.37 5.40 -5.01
CA PHE A 406 6.71 4.17 -4.29
C PHE A 406 6.95 4.39 -2.78
N THR A 407 7.43 5.57 -2.40
CA THR A 407 7.82 5.93 -1.03
C THR A 407 6.68 6.50 -0.18
N THR A 408 5.79 7.32 -0.76
CA THR A 408 4.89 8.21 0.01
C THR A 408 3.40 8.06 -0.35
N HIS A 409 3.11 7.74 -1.61
CA HIS A 409 1.75 7.69 -2.18
C HIS A 409 1.59 6.36 -2.93
N ASN A 410 1.69 5.28 -2.17
CA ASN A 410 1.65 3.90 -2.66
C ASN A 410 0.41 3.16 -2.13
N CYS A 411 0.22 1.91 -2.55
CA CYS A 411 -0.89 1.04 -2.14
C CYS A 411 -1.23 1.06 -0.63
N ALA A 412 -0.24 1.23 0.24
CA ALA A 412 -0.43 1.28 1.67
C ALA A 412 -1.05 2.61 2.14
N SER A 413 -0.54 3.74 1.67
CA SER A 413 -1.16 5.05 1.96
C SER A 413 -2.57 5.20 1.36
N PHE A 414 -2.86 4.56 0.21
CA PHE A 414 -4.22 4.49 -0.34
C PHE A 414 -5.19 3.73 0.55
N LEU A 415 -4.74 2.66 1.21
CA LEU A 415 -5.59 1.91 2.14
C LEU A 415 -6.07 2.80 3.30
N ILE A 416 -5.18 3.62 3.85
CA ILE A 416 -5.52 4.63 4.88
C ILE A 416 -6.54 5.64 4.33
N ASP A 417 -6.34 6.13 3.10
CA ASP A 417 -7.24 7.09 2.45
C ASP A 417 -8.62 6.52 2.09
N LEU A 418 -8.70 5.21 1.86
CA LEU A 418 -9.93 4.51 1.53
C LEU A 418 -10.73 4.16 2.79
N ILE A 419 -10.07 3.65 3.83
CA ILE A 419 -10.71 3.25 5.10
C ILE A 419 -11.08 4.46 5.95
N GLY A 420 -10.22 5.49 6.06
CA GLY A 420 -10.43 6.63 6.95
C GLY A 420 -11.81 7.29 6.87
N PRO A 421 -12.33 7.64 5.67
CA PRO A 421 -13.66 8.22 5.49
C PRO A 421 -14.86 7.30 5.82
N ALA A 422 -14.62 6.01 6.07
CA ALA A 422 -15.63 5.01 6.42
C ALA A 422 -15.63 4.66 7.93
N LEU A 423 -14.62 5.10 8.69
CA LEU A 423 -14.55 4.92 10.16
C LEU A 423 -15.29 6.02 10.94
N ASP A 424 -15.88 6.98 10.24
CA ASP A 424 -16.60 8.15 10.78
C ASP A 424 -15.82 9.02 11.79
N ARG A 425 -14.51 9.14 11.59
CA ARG A 425 -13.60 9.91 12.47
C ARG A 425 -13.43 11.36 12.00
N GLU A 426 -13.38 12.31 12.94
CA GLU A 426 -13.00 13.70 12.66
C GLU A 426 -11.48 13.86 12.47
N GLU A 427 -10.69 13.06 13.19
CA GLU A 427 -9.23 13.05 13.08
C GLU A 427 -8.73 12.11 11.97
N PRO A 428 -7.64 12.47 11.26
CA PRO A 428 -6.99 11.56 10.33
C PRO A 428 -6.45 10.33 11.06
N LEU A 429 -6.53 9.18 10.38
CA LEU A 429 -5.68 8.04 10.72
C LEU A 429 -4.19 8.47 10.72
N PRO A 430 -3.36 7.93 11.62
CA PRO A 430 -1.93 8.24 11.65
C PRO A 430 -1.30 8.05 10.26
N ARG A 431 -0.55 9.05 9.81
CA ARG A 431 0.24 8.97 8.57
C ARG A 431 1.70 9.24 8.90
N LYS A 432 2.59 8.38 8.42
CA LYS A 432 4.02 8.65 8.39
C LYS A 432 4.41 9.21 7.00
N VAL A 433 5.58 9.84 6.91
CA VAL A 433 6.06 10.47 5.66
C VAL A 433 6.24 9.43 4.57
N PHE A 434 6.77 8.28 4.94
CA PHE A 434 6.77 7.06 4.15
C PHE A 434 5.63 6.18 4.66
N ALA A 435 5.05 5.35 3.79
CA ALA A 435 3.98 4.44 4.15
C ALA A 435 4.31 3.04 3.64
N MET A 436 4.90 2.20 4.49
CA MET A 436 5.20 0.81 4.13
C MET A 436 3.96 -0.07 4.32
N PRO A 437 3.72 -1.11 3.50
CA PRO A 437 2.63 -2.07 3.69
C PRO A 437 2.50 -2.61 5.12
N THR A 438 3.60 -3.09 5.70
CA THR A 438 3.61 -3.64 7.07
C THR A 438 3.37 -2.57 8.15
N GLU A 439 3.84 -1.35 7.93
CA GLU A 439 3.61 -0.18 8.80
C GLU A 439 2.14 0.27 8.81
N VAL A 440 1.44 0.15 7.68
CA VAL A 440 0.00 0.43 7.63
C VAL A 440 -0.82 -0.64 8.37
N LEU A 441 -0.36 -1.89 8.38
CA LEU A 441 -0.94 -2.92 9.25
C LEU A 441 -0.76 -2.56 10.73
N ASP A 442 0.44 -2.11 11.15
CA ASP A 442 0.67 -1.62 12.52
C ASP A 442 -0.26 -0.44 12.88
N ILE A 443 -0.45 0.50 11.94
CA ILE A 443 -1.35 1.65 12.12
C ILE A 443 -2.78 1.17 12.32
N LEU A 444 -3.30 0.29 11.46
CA LEU A 444 -4.66 -0.24 11.56
C LEU A 444 -4.86 -1.11 12.81
N ALA A 445 -3.86 -1.88 13.23
CA ALA A 445 -3.89 -2.63 14.50
C ALA A 445 -3.93 -1.69 15.72
N SER A 446 -3.25 -0.54 15.65
CA SER A 446 -3.26 0.45 16.73
C SER A 446 -4.54 1.29 16.84
N VAL A 447 -5.45 1.22 15.86
CA VAL A 447 -6.75 1.88 15.91
C VAL A 447 -7.73 0.99 16.65
N THR A 448 -8.32 1.49 17.74
CA THR A 448 -9.43 0.82 18.41
C THR A 448 -10.78 1.21 17.81
N THR A 449 -11.68 0.24 17.79
CA THR A 449 -13.10 0.39 17.49
C THR A 449 -13.84 1.00 18.70
N GLU A 450 -15.11 1.38 18.51
CA GLU A 450 -15.97 1.87 19.61
C GLU A 450 -16.17 0.83 20.73
N SER A 451 -16.07 -0.47 20.43
CA SER A 451 -16.14 -1.55 21.42
C SER A 451 -14.84 -1.75 22.20
N GLY A 452 -13.76 -1.03 21.86
CA GLY A 452 -12.43 -1.16 22.46
C GLY A 452 -11.56 -2.26 21.85
N GLU A 453 -12.07 -3.07 20.91
CA GLU A 453 -11.26 -4.04 20.17
C GLU A 453 -10.39 -3.36 19.09
N PRO A 454 -9.20 -3.91 18.76
CA PRO A 454 -8.44 -3.48 17.59
C PRO A 454 -9.25 -3.58 16.29
N LEU A 455 -9.13 -2.56 15.43
CA LEU A 455 -9.76 -2.52 14.11
C LEU A 455 -9.23 -3.63 13.20
N LEU A 456 -7.93 -3.94 13.29
CA LEU A 456 -7.32 -5.05 12.56
C LEU A 456 -7.31 -6.31 13.44
N ARG A 457 -8.08 -7.33 13.08
CA ARG A 457 -8.05 -8.62 13.77
C ARG A 457 -6.94 -9.51 13.21
N LYS A 458 -6.44 -10.42 14.05
CA LYS A 458 -5.44 -11.43 13.65
C LYS A 458 -6.06 -12.39 12.60
N PRO A 459 -5.30 -12.84 11.58
CA PRO A 459 -5.73 -13.86 10.63
C PRO A 459 -6.32 -15.11 11.29
N ASP A 460 -7.41 -15.62 10.72
CA ASP A 460 -7.90 -16.98 10.98
C ASP A 460 -6.95 -18.02 10.36
N ALA A 461 -6.38 -17.73 9.18
CA ALA A 461 -5.34 -18.50 8.50
C ALA A 461 -4.63 -17.65 7.42
N ASP A 462 -3.34 -17.95 7.19
CA ASP A 462 -2.58 -17.41 6.04
C ASP A 462 -2.79 -18.31 4.81
N VAL A 463 -2.96 -17.71 3.63
CA VAL A 463 -3.02 -18.46 2.37
C VAL A 463 -1.60 -18.52 1.79
N LEU A 464 -0.98 -19.69 1.93
CA LEU A 464 0.46 -19.89 1.71
C LEU A 464 0.79 -20.03 0.22
N SER A 465 1.95 -19.52 -0.22
CA SER A 465 2.49 -19.86 -1.55
C SER A 465 2.92 -21.33 -1.61
N ALA A 466 3.24 -21.84 -2.81
CA ALA A 466 3.79 -23.19 -2.93
C ALA A 466 5.17 -23.26 -2.25
N GLU A 467 5.99 -22.21 -2.39
CA GLU A 467 7.27 -22.10 -1.67
C GLU A 467 7.13 -22.19 -0.14
N GLU A 468 6.23 -21.42 0.48
CA GLU A 468 6.00 -21.45 1.93
C GLU A 468 5.39 -22.79 2.36
N ARG A 469 4.42 -23.35 1.61
CA ARG A 469 3.92 -24.72 1.86
C ARG A 469 5.04 -25.75 1.86
N ALA A 470 5.96 -25.66 0.91
CA ALA A 470 7.07 -26.58 0.79
C ALA A 470 8.08 -26.44 1.93
N ILE A 471 8.22 -25.25 2.53
CA ILE A 471 8.96 -25.02 3.78
C ILE A 471 8.22 -25.68 4.95
N LEU A 472 6.89 -25.46 5.09
CA LEU A 472 6.11 -26.07 6.17
C LEU A 472 6.11 -27.60 6.11
N ALA A 473 6.05 -28.16 4.90
CA ALA A 473 6.16 -29.59 4.64
C ALA A 473 7.51 -30.14 5.14
N SER A 474 8.62 -29.50 4.77
CA SER A 474 9.96 -29.88 5.23
C SER A 474 10.10 -29.74 6.77
N GLU A 475 9.63 -28.64 7.37
CA GLU A 475 9.60 -28.48 8.83
C GLU A 475 8.75 -29.56 9.53
N HIS A 476 7.68 -30.06 8.90
CA HIS A 476 6.82 -31.11 9.46
C HIS A 476 7.47 -32.49 9.34
N ILE A 477 8.07 -32.80 8.18
CA ILE A 477 8.88 -34.01 7.97
C ILE A 477 9.97 -34.09 9.03
N ASP A 478 10.71 -33.00 9.30
CA ASP A 478 11.75 -32.99 10.34
C ASP A 478 11.20 -33.32 11.74
N ARG A 479 10.14 -32.63 12.19
CA ARG A 479 9.56 -32.89 13.52
C ARG A 479 9.07 -34.33 13.67
N LEU A 480 8.47 -34.90 12.63
CA LEU A 480 8.03 -36.31 12.63
C LEU A 480 9.22 -37.27 12.60
N THR A 481 10.26 -36.96 11.80
CA THR A 481 11.49 -37.76 11.71
C THR A 481 12.20 -37.82 13.06
N GLU A 482 12.39 -36.68 13.74
CA GLU A 482 12.96 -36.65 15.09
C GLU A 482 12.14 -37.50 16.07
N ARG A 483 10.81 -37.34 16.07
CA ARG A 483 9.91 -38.10 16.94
C ARG A 483 9.95 -39.60 16.67
N PHE A 484 10.05 -40.03 15.41
CA PHE A 484 10.17 -41.44 15.05
C PHE A 484 11.55 -42.01 15.35
N VAL A 485 12.63 -41.35 14.94
CA VAL A 485 14.02 -41.84 15.12
C VAL A 485 14.41 -41.94 16.60
N LEU A 486 13.87 -41.07 17.45
CA LEU A 486 14.04 -41.14 18.91
C LEU A 486 13.10 -42.16 19.58
N HIS A 487 12.16 -42.77 18.85
CA HIS A 487 11.20 -43.71 19.43
C HIS A 487 11.78 -45.12 19.58
N PRO A 488 11.71 -45.76 20.77
CA PRO A 488 12.29 -47.09 21.00
C PRO A 488 11.74 -48.22 20.12
N ALA A 489 10.59 -48.02 19.47
CA ALA A 489 9.95 -49.01 18.60
C ALA A 489 10.30 -48.87 17.11
N ALA A 490 11.01 -47.81 16.71
CA ALA A 490 11.28 -47.49 15.31
C ALA A 490 12.22 -48.50 14.63
N PRO A 491 11.87 -49.00 13.43
CA PRO A 491 12.78 -49.78 12.59
C PRO A 491 13.99 -48.96 12.16
N ALA A 492 15.16 -49.61 11.99
CA ALA A 492 16.40 -48.91 11.63
C ALA A 492 16.33 -48.32 10.21
N GLU A 493 15.62 -49.00 9.31
CA GLU A 493 15.45 -48.63 7.90
C GLU A 493 14.59 -47.36 7.73
N LEU A 494 13.75 -47.02 8.71
CA LEU A 494 12.82 -45.89 8.64
C LEU A 494 13.55 -44.56 8.41
N ALA A 495 14.68 -44.35 9.08
CA ALA A 495 15.50 -43.15 8.92
C ALA A 495 16.11 -43.04 7.51
N GLU A 496 16.57 -44.16 6.94
CA GLU A 496 17.19 -44.20 5.61
C GLU A 496 16.16 -43.96 4.49
N VAL A 497 14.96 -44.53 4.61
CA VAL A 497 13.88 -44.29 3.64
C VAL A 497 13.41 -42.84 3.69
N ILE A 498 13.24 -42.26 4.89
CA ILE A 498 12.86 -40.85 5.04
C ILE A 498 13.93 -39.91 4.47
N ASP A 499 15.22 -40.13 4.72
CA ASP A 499 16.29 -39.28 4.16
C ASP A 499 16.37 -39.40 2.63
N ALA A 500 16.18 -40.61 2.09
CA ALA A 500 16.11 -40.84 0.65
C ALA A 500 14.91 -40.11 -0.01
N LEU A 501 13.73 -40.14 0.62
CA LEU A 501 12.56 -39.40 0.18
C LEU A 501 12.73 -37.88 0.33
N ARG A 502 13.44 -37.41 1.37
CA ARG A 502 13.67 -35.97 1.58
C ARG A 502 14.69 -35.37 0.60
N ARG A 503 15.76 -36.10 0.28
CA ARG A 503 16.91 -35.60 -0.50
C ARG A 503 16.96 -36.07 -1.95
N GLY A 504 16.18 -37.09 -2.30
CA GLY A 504 16.17 -37.68 -3.63
C GLY A 504 15.55 -36.76 -4.70
N PRO A 505 15.99 -36.87 -5.97
CA PRO A 505 15.24 -36.32 -7.10
C PRO A 505 13.89 -37.05 -7.26
N PRO A 506 12.88 -36.46 -7.96
CA PRO A 506 11.51 -36.98 -7.97
C PRO A 506 11.37 -38.41 -8.48
N ASP A 507 12.20 -38.84 -9.44
CA ASP A 507 12.28 -40.22 -9.93
C ASP A 507 12.69 -41.21 -8.84
N LEU A 508 13.67 -40.84 -8.00
CA LEU A 508 14.04 -41.64 -6.83
C LEU A 508 12.95 -41.61 -5.77
N ARG A 509 12.29 -40.47 -5.54
CA ARG A 509 11.20 -40.36 -4.56
C ARG A 509 10.03 -41.25 -4.94
N ALA A 510 9.59 -41.19 -6.21
CA ALA A 510 8.53 -42.04 -6.77
C ALA A 510 8.77 -43.53 -6.50
N GLY A 511 10.00 -44.01 -6.71
CA GLY A 511 10.37 -45.41 -6.48
C GLY A 511 10.60 -45.82 -5.01
N ARG A 512 10.42 -44.92 -4.03
CA ARG A 512 10.75 -45.15 -2.61
C ARG A 512 9.58 -44.90 -1.64
N TYR A 513 8.42 -44.47 -2.13
CA TYR A 513 7.24 -44.29 -1.27
C TYR A 513 6.69 -45.61 -0.73
N ASP A 514 6.62 -46.66 -1.55
CA ASP A 514 6.15 -47.98 -1.10
C ASP A 514 7.06 -48.58 -0.01
N ASP A 515 8.37 -48.31 -0.07
CA ASP A 515 9.35 -48.74 0.92
C ASP A 515 9.11 -48.13 2.31
N LEU A 516 8.39 -47.01 2.40
CA LEU A 516 8.03 -46.37 3.68
C LEU A 516 6.84 -47.07 4.38
N LEU A 517 6.00 -47.81 3.65
CA LEU A 517 4.82 -48.49 4.20
C LEU A 517 5.16 -49.56 5.23
N GLY A 518 6.15 -50.40 4.93
CA GLY A 518 6.57 -51.49 5.82
C GLY A 518 7.03 -50.98 7.19
N PRO A 519 8.06 -50.11 7.24
CA PRO A 519 8.57 -49.54 8.48
C PRO A 519 7.52 -48.75 9.30
N LEU A 520 6.63 -47.99 8.65
CA LEU A 520 5.56 -47.28 9.36
C LEU A 520 4.51 -48.25 9.95
N ARG A 521 4.09 -49.28 9.20
CA ARG A 521 3.18 -50.31 9.71
C ARG A 521 3.79 -51.07 10.90
N GLU A 522 5.10 -51.35 10.86
CA GLU A 522 5.82 -51.97 11.98
C GLU A 522 5.89 -51.06 13.21
N LEU A 523 6.22 -49.78 13.02
CA LEU A 523 6.25 -48.77 14.08
C LEU A 523 4.87 -48.64 14.75
N VAL A 524 3.81 -48.41 13.98
CA VAL A 524 2.44 -48.24 14.51
C VAL A 524 1.91 -49.53 15.16
N THR A 525 2.30 -50.72 14.67
CA THR A 525 1.94 -51.99 15.31
C THR A 525 2.54 -52.12 16.73
N ARG A 526 3.72 -51.53 16.97
CA ARG A 526 4.38 -51.51 18.29
C ARG A 526 3.98 -50.30 19.15
N ALA A 527 3.58 -49.21 18.51
CA ALA A 527 3.26 -47.91 19.11
C ALA A 527 2.00 -47.33 18.45
N PRO A 528 0.80 -47.84 18.80
CA PRO A 528 -0.47 -47.44 18.19
C PRO A 528 -0.75 -45.93 18.29
N GLU A 529 -0.21 -45.27 19.32
CA GLU A 529 -0.29 -43.83 19.55
C GLU A 529 0.47 -42.96 18.52
N LEU A 530 1.16 -43.58 17.55
CA LEU A 530 1.85 -42.91 16.44
C LEU A 530 1.10 -43.01 15.10
N ALA A 531 -0.14 -43.51 15.10
CA ALA A 531 -0.95 -43.69 13.89
C ALA A 531 -1.22 -42.38 13.13
N ASP A 532 -1.60 -41.33 13.86
CA ASP A 532 -1.88 -40.00 13.28
C ASP A 532 -0.61 -39.38 12.69
N GLU A 533 0.52 -39.49 13.40
CA GLU A 533 1.83 -39.03 12.94
C GLU A 533 2.30 -39.78 11.69
N ALA A 534 2.04 -41.10 11.60
CA ALA A 534 2.41 -41.91 10.45
C ALA A 534 1.64 -41.49 9.19
N SER A 535 0.36 -41.14 9.31
CA SER A 535 -0.40 -40.50 8.22
C SER A 535 0.15 -39.09 7.92
N GLY A 536 0.46 -38.32 8.95
CA GLY A 536 1.01 -36.96 8.85
C GLY A 536 2.33 -36.87 8.10
N LEU A 537 3.16 -37.92 8.13
CA LEU A 537 4.40 -37.99 7.36
C LEU A 537 4.13 -38.04 5.85
N TYR A 538 3.16 -38.87 5.42
CA TYR A 538 2.72 -38.89 4.03
C TYR A 538 2.05 -37.58 3.61
N ASP A 539 1.20 -37.00 4.47
CA ASP A 539 0.58 -35.69 4.22
C ASP A 539 1.63 -34.60 3.93
N ALA A 540 2.73 -34.60 4.70
CA ALA A 540 3.81 -33.65 4.51
C ALA A 540 4.64 -33.92 3.24
N PHE A 541 4.91 -35.19 2.90
CA PHE A 541 5.53 -35.52 1.61
C PHE A 541 4.63 -35.17 0.42
N ILE A 542 3.32 -35.42 0.49
CA ILE A 542 2.37 -35.03 -0.58
C ILE A 542 2.30 -33.51 -0.71
N ALA A 543 2.32 -32.76 0.39
CA ALA A 543 2.40 -31.31 0.37
C ALA A 543 3.71 -30.79 -0.24
N LEU A 544 4.83 -31.50 -0.03
CA LEU A 544 6.13 -31.24 -0.66
C LEU A 544 6.06 -31.44 -2.18
N GLU A 545 5.60 -32.62 -2.64
CA GLU A 545 5.44 -32.92 -4.08
C GLU A 545 4.51 -31.92 -4.78
N THR A 546 3.34 -31.67 -4.18
CA THR A 546 2.33 -30.74 -4.73
C THR A 546 2.90 -29.33 -4.90
N SER A 547 3.72 -28.89 -3.93
CA SER A 547 4.31 -27.57 -3.97
C SER A 547 5.45 -27.46 -4.99
N GLU A 548 6.28 -28.51 -5.12
CA GLU A 548 7.32 -28.54 -6.16
C GLU A 548 6.70 -28.58 -7.56
N LEU A 549 5.60 -29.31 -7.76
CA LEU A 549 4.86 -29.34 -9.02
C LEU A 549 4.37 -27.94 -9.42
N GLN A 550 3.72 -27.23 -8.48
CA GLN A 550 3.23 -25.86 -8.70
C GLN A 550 4.34 -24.84 -8.99
N LEU A 551 5.52 -25.00 -8.37
CA LEU A 551 6.69 -24.16 -8.65
C LEU A 551 7.23 -24.37 -10.08
N VAL A 552 7.19 -25.61 -10.58
CA VAL A 552 7.57 -25.92 -11.97
C VAL A 552 6.51 -25.41 -12.95
N GLU A 553 5.23 -25.58 -12.68
CA GLU A 553 4.14 -25.05 -13.51
C GLU A 553 4.20 -23.51 -13.65
N ALA A 554 4.47 -22.79 -12.56
CA ALA A 554 4.71 -21.35 -12.60
C ALA A 554 5.92 -20.98 -13.48
N THR A 555 6.98 -21.79 -13.46
CA THR A 555 8.18 -21.59 -14.27
C THR A 555 7.91 -21.85 -15.76
N LEU A 556 7.11 -22.87 -16.08
CA LEU A 556 6.67 -23.17 -17.45
C LEU A 556 5.80 -22.05 -18.03
N LEU A 557 4.95 -21.43 -17.21
CA LEU A 557 4.17 -20.25 -17.61
C LEU A 557 5.07 -19.02 -17.87
N GLU A 558 6.13 -18.78 -17.08
CA GLU A 558 7.13 -17.74 -17.39
C GLU A 558 7.86 -18.00 -18.73
N PHE A 559 8.13 -19.26 -19.09
CA PHE A 559 8.71 -19.59 -20.40
C PHE A 559 7.72 -19.36 -21.54
N GLU A 560 6.45 -19.74 -21.36
CA GLU A 560 5.39 -19.52 -22.34
C GLU A 560 5.15 -18.04 -22.64
N GLU A 561 5.16 -17.18 -21.64
CA GLU A 561 5.00 -15.73 -21.84
C GLU A 561 6.19 -15.14 -22.61
N ARG A 562 7.43 -15.54 -22.26
CA ARG A 562 8.66 -15.03 -22.91
C ARG A 562 8.85 -15.51 -24.34
N ALA A 563 8.37 -16.70 -24.69
CA ALA A 563 8.53 -17.28 -26.02
C ALA A 563 7.57 -16.69 -27.07
N GLN A 564 6.63 -15.81 -26.68
CA GLN A 564 5.70 -15.15 -27.61
C GLN A 564 6.38 -14.04 -28.41
N LEU A 565 6.35 -14.15 -29.73
CA LEU A 565 6.97 -13.18 -30.65
C LEU A 565 6.13 -11.90 -30.84
N GLU A 566 4.80 -12.00 -30.67
CA GLU A 566 3.85 -10.89 -30.82
C GLU A 566 3.00 -10.68 -29.55
N PRO A 567 3.60 -10.31 -28.41
CA PRO A 567 2.84 -10.05 -27.17
C PRO A 567 1.98 -8.79 -27.31
N LEU A 568 0.79 -8.81 -26.72
CA LEU A 568 -0.08 -7.63 -26.64
C LEU A 568 0.55 -6.56 -25.74
N ARG A 569 0.66 -5.33 -26.26
CA ARG A 569 1.18 -4.18 -25.52
C ARG A 569 0.16 -3.06 -25.51
N PHE A 570 0.00 -2.42 -24.36
CA PHE A 570 -0.85 -1.25 -24.18
C PHE A 570 -0.04 -0.17 -23.46
N SER A 571 -0.19 1.09 -23.89
CA SER A 571 0.31 2.23 -23.13
C SER A 571 -0.56 2.47 -21.88
N ALA A 572 0.02 3.12 -20.87
CA ALA A 572 -0.73 3.49 -19.66
C ALA A 572 -1.98 4.35 -19.98
N ALA A 573 -1.91 5.18 -21.03
CA ALA A 573 -3.03 6.01 -21.48
C ALA A 573 -4.18 5.18 -22.10
N GLU A 574 -3.87 4.15 -22.87
CA GLU A 574 -4.88 3.26 -23.46
C GLU A 574 -5.57 2.41 -22.38
N ILE A 575 -4.82 1.90 -21.40
CA ILE A 575 -5.37 1.16 -20.25
C ILE A 575 -6.38 2.05 -19.49
N LEU A 576 -6.02 3.31 -19.22
CA LEU A 576 -6.90 4.27 -18.57
C LEU A 576 -8.14 4.62 -19.42
N ALA A 577 -7.99 4.72 -20.75
CA ALA A 577 -9.10 4.99 -21.67
C ALA A 577 -10.09 3.82 -21.75
N LEU A 578 -9.60 2.59 -21.93
CA LEU A 578 -10.39 1.36 -21.92
C LEU A 578 -11.14 1.18 -20.60
N ARG A 579 -10.46 1.44 -19.47
CA ARG A 579 -11.07 1.41 -18.14
C ARG A 579 -12.22 2.42 -18.02
N ARG A 580 -12.05 3.67 -18.48
CA ARG A 580 -13.12 4.68 -18.46
C ARG A 580 -14.32 4.28 -19.33
N GLU A 581 -14.08 3.68 -20.49
CA GLU A 581 -15.15 3.17 -21.36
C GLU A 581 -16.00 2.10 -20.65
N LEU A 582 -15.34 1.15 -19.96
CA LEU A 582 -16.03 0.09 -19.19
C LEU A 582 -16.97 0.65 -18.12
N TYR A 583 -16.66 1.77 -17.46
CA TYR A 583 -17.52 2.33 -16.41
C TYR A 583 -18.61 3.29 -16.91
N ARG A 584 -18.49 3.90 -18.10
CA ARG A 584 -19.35 5.00 -18.57
C ARG A 584 -20.86 4.73 -18.52
N HIS A 585 -21.30 3.52 -18.85
CA HIS A 585 -22.73 3.23 -19.04
C HIS A 585 -23.44 2.58 -17.84
N GLU A 586 -22.71 2.22 -16.78
CA GLU A 586 -23.18 1.54 -15.54
C GLU A 586 -24.03 0.26 -15.68
N ARG A 587 -24.37 -0.15 -16.90
CA ARG A 587 -25.09 -1.38 -17.22
C ARG A 587 -24.20 -2.59 -16.97
N ALA A 588 -24.24 -3.15 -15.77
CA ALA A 588 -23.42 -4.29 -15.35
C ALA A 588 -23.36 -5.44 -16.37
N ARG A 589 -24.48 -5.77 -17.03
CA ARG A 589 -24.54 -6.79 -18.10
C ARG A 589 -23.73 -6.41 -19.34
N LEU A 590 -23.72 -5.13 -19.74
CA LEU A 590 -22.91 -4.64 -20.85
C LEU A 590 -21.42 -4.68 -20.49
N ARG A 591 -21.05 -4.27 -19.27
CA ARG A 591 -19.66 -4.34 -18.78
C ARG A 591 -19.12 -5.76 -18.77
N ALA A 592 -19.89 -6.71 -18.22
CA ALA A 592 -19.51 -8.13 -18.19
C ALA A 592 -19.33 -8.68 -19.61
N ARG A 593 -20.22 -8.31 -20.55
CA ARG A 593 -20.09 -8.68 -21.96
C ARG A 593 -18.84 -8.10 -22.61
N GLN A 594 -18.60 -6.79 -22.50
CA GLN A 594 -17.43 -6.12 -23.08
C GLN A 594 -16.12 -6.69 -22.53
N ARG A 595 -16.05 -6.96 -21.21
CA ARG A 595 -14.89 -7.61 -20.59
C ARG A 595 -14.65 -9.01 -21.14
N ASN A 596 -15.71 -9.81 -21.30
CA ASN A 596 -15.59 -11.16 -21.86
C ASN A 596 -15.17 -11.12 -23.33
N GLU A 597 -15.79 -10.26 -24.16
CA GLU A 597 -15.42 -10.07 -25.57
C GLU A 597 -13.94 -9.62 -25.72
N PHE A 598 -13.44 -8.78 -24.81
CA PHE A 598 -12.01 -8.42 -24.75
C PHE A 598 -11.13 -9.61 -24.34
N LEU A 599 -11.48 -10.34 -23.27
CA LEU A 599 -10.71 -11.50 -22.81
C LEU A 599 -10.67 -12.63 -23.86
N ASP A 600 -11.77 -12.86 -24.57
CA ASP A 600 -11.84 -13.83 -25.67
C ASP A 600 -10.94 -13.41 -26.84
N ALA A 601 -10.92 -12.13 -27.19
CA ALA A 601 -10.01 -11.59 -28.21
C ALA A 601 -8.53 -11.69 -27.80
N VAL A 602 -8.21 -11.41 -26.52
CA VAL A 602 -6.87 -11.60 -25.95
C VAL A 602 -6.45 -13.07 -26.02
N GLN A 603 -7.31 -14.00 -25.57
CA GLN A 603 -7.00 -15.43 -25.63
C GLN A 603 -6.82 -15.94 -27.06
N GLU A 604 -7.66 -15.50 -28.00
CA GLU A 604 -7.56 -15.93 -29.39
C GLU A 604 -6.31 -15.36 -30.08
N HIS A 605 -5.88 -14.15 -29.70
CA HIS A 605 -4.56 -13.63 -30.09
C HIS A 605 -3.43 -14.50 -29.54
N LEU A 606 -3.41 -14.76 -28.23
CA LEU A 606 -2.36 -15.57 -27.58
C LEU A 606 -2.25 -16.99 -28.15
N ARG A 607 -3.36 -17.62 -28.54
CA ARG A 607 -3.37 -18.95 -29.19
C ARG A 607 -2.83 -18.96 -30.62
N ARG A 608 -2.90 -17.81 -31.32
CA ARG A 608 -2.46 -17.67 -32.73
C ARG A 608 -1.09 -17.01 -32.86
N ALA A 609 -0.63 -16.32 -31.82
CA ALA A 609 0.65 -15.64 -31.79
C ALA A 609 1.79 -16.65 -32.06
N PRO A 610 2.73 -16.33 -32.98
CA PRO A 610 3.86 -17.20 -33.22
C PRO A 610 4.77 -17.27 -31.98
N ARG A 611 5.33 -18.46 -31.71
CA ARG A 611 6.16 -18.77 -30.55
C ARG A 611 7.56 -19.24 -31.00
N GLU A 612 8.59 -18.90 -30.24
CA GLU A 612 9.94 -19.44 -30.41
C GLU A 612 10.03 -20.94 -30.09
N GLU A 613 11.10 -21.61 -30.55
CA GLU A 613 11.37 -23.01 -30.19
C GLU A 613 11.72 -23.16 -28.71
N PRO A 614 11.31 -24.25 -28.02
CA PRO A 614 11.57 -24.44 -26.60
C PRO A 614 13.05 -24.38 -26.23
N THR A 615 13.34 -23.74 -25.10
CA THR A 615 14.72 -23.68 -24.61
C THR A 615 15.12 -24.97 -23.86
N ARG A 616 16.42 -25.29 -23.79
CA ARG A 616 16.93 -26.37 -22.90
C ARG A 616 16.61 -26.20 -21.41
N ALA A 617 16.13 -25.03 -20.97
CA ALA A 617 15.64 -24.83 -19.61
C ALA A 617 14.17 -25.23 -19.48
N GLU A 618 13.37 -24.91 -20.50
CA GLU A 618 11.97 -25.32 -20.65
C GLU A 618 11.82 -26.83 -20.84
N GLU A 619 12.62 -27.46 -21.71
CA GLU A 619 12.66 -28.92 -21.88
C GLU A 619 12.89 -29.64 -20.54
N ARG A 620 13.91 -29.21 -19.77
CA ARG A 620 14.21 -29.79 -18.45
C ARG A 620 13.12 -29.53 -17.42
N ALA A 621 12.39 -28.42 -17.52
CA ALA A 621 11.25 -28.13 -16.65
C ALA A 621 10.05 -29.03 -16.99
N LEU A 622 9.82 -29.33 -18.27
CA LEU A 622 8.80 -30.30 -18.72
C LEU A 622 9.13 -31.73 -18.26
N ASP A 623 10.39 -32.17 -18.42
CA ASP A 623 10.83 -33.48 -17.91
C ASP A 623 10.63 -33.57 -16.39
N TRP A 624 11.03 -32.52 -15.64
CA TRP A 624 10.90 -32.49 -14.19
C TRP A 624 9.43 -32.43 -13.73
N HIS A 625 8.55 -31.77 -14.49
CA HIS A 625 7.09 -31.75 -14.26
C HIS A 625 6.50 -33.16 -14.35
N ALA A 626 6.86 -33.92 -15.38
CA ALA A 626 6.41 -35.30 -15.55
C ALA A 626 6.86 -36.21 -14.38
N LEU A 627 8.13 -36.10 -13.95
CA LEU A 627 8.65 -36.88 -12.82
C LEU A 627 7.96 -36.52 -11.49
N LEU A 628 7.62 -35.24 -11.27
CA LEU A 628 6.86 -34.81 -10.08
C LEU A 628 5.42 -35.34 -10.08
N ILE A 629 4.77 -35.47 -11.24
CA ILE A 629 3.44 -36.10 -11.33
C ILE A 629 3.50 -37.56 -10.87
N ASP A 630 4.51 -38.31 -11.29
CA ASP A 630 4.68 -39.71 -10.90
C ASP A 630 5.06 -39.84 -9.41
N ALA A 631 5.92 -38.97 -8.89
CA ALA A 631 6.24 -38.91 -7.45
C ALA A 631 5.01 -38.59 -6.58
N HIS A 632 4.23 -37.58 -6.97
CA HIS A 632 2.98 -37.22 -6.29
C HIS A 632 1.94 -38.36 -6.32
N ARG A 633 1.83 -39.08 -7.45
CA ARG A 633 0.94 -40.24 -7.59
C ARG A 633 1.38 -41.38 -6.67
N ALA A 634 2.67 -41.71 -6.64
CA ALA A 634 3.21 -42.74 -5.77
C ALA A 634 3.00 -42.41 -4.28
N ALA A 635 3.29 -41.17 -3.87
CA ALA A 635 3.05 -40.70 -2.50
C ALA A 635 1.58 -40.83 -2.08
N SER A 636 0.66 -40.42 -2.96
CA SER A 636 -0.79 -40.48 -2.71
C SER A 636 -1.32 -41.92 -2.67
N GLN A 637 -0.81 -42.81 -3.52
CA GLN A 637 -1.18 -44.23 -3.50
C GLN A 637 -0.72 -44.90 -2.20
N ALA A 638 0.55 -44.72 -1.84
CA ALA A 638 1.10 -45.28 -0.60
C ALA A 638 0.37 -44.73 0.64
N GLN A 639 0.06 -43.42 0.68
CA GLN A 639 -0.78 -42.86 1.76
C GLN A 639 -2.13 -43.57 1.86
N GLY A 640 -2.82 -43.79 0.74
CA GLY A 640 -4.10 -44.51 0.70
C GLY A 640 -3.97 -45.92 1.29
N GLU A 641 -2.93 -46.66 0.91
CA GLU A 641 -2.65 -48.00 1.45
C GLU A 641 -2.29 -48.01 2.94
N LEU A 642 -1.70 -46.93 3.48
CA LEU A 642 -1.50 -46.78 4.92
C LEU A 642 -2.82 -46.49 5.64
N ILE A 643 -3.60 -45.51 5.15
CA ILE A 643 -4.88 -45.11 5.76
C ILE A 643 -5.86 -46.28 5.78
N ASP A 644 -6.01 -47.01 4.66
CA ASP A 644 -6.83 -48.22 4.62
C ASP A 644 -6.36 -49.27 5.65
N TRP A 645 -5.05 -49.47 5.78
CA TRP A 645 -4.48 -50.41 6.75
C TRP A 645 -4.75 -50.00 8.22
N LEU A 646 -4.71 -48.70 8.51
CA LEU A 646 -4.97 -48.12 9.83
C LEU A 646 -6.46 -48.19 10.19
N VAL A 647 -7.35 -47.76 9.28
CA VAL A 647 -8.80 -47.74 9.47
C VAL A 647 -9.35 -49.16 9.63
N LEU A 648 -8.86 -50.13 8.86
CA LEU A 648 -9.23 -51.56 9.00
C LEU A 648 -8.79 -52.20 10.34
N ARG A 649 -8.08 -51.48 11.20
CA ARG A 649 -7.61 -51.93 12.52
C ARG A 649 -8.13 -51.07 13.68
N ASP A 650 -9.06 -50.15 13.41
CA ASP A 650 -9.55 -49.15 14.36
C ASP A 650 -8.42 -48.28 14.97
N LEU A 651 -7.32 -48.07 14.23
CA LEU A 651 -6.15 -47.29 14.67
C LEU A 651 -6.18 -45.82 14.25
N TYR A 652 -7.12 -45.41 13.40
CA TYR A 652 -7.19 -44.07 12.82
C TYR A 652 -8.64 -43.66 12.54
N ASP A 653 -9.05 -42.50 13.05
CA ASP A 653 -10.31 -41.84 12.66
C ASP A 653 -9.97 -40.64 11.75
N PRO A 654 -10.26 -40.74 10.43
CA PRO A 654 -9.98 -39.66 9.49
C PRO A 654 -10.58 -38.31 9.87
N ARG A 655 -11.73 -38.29 10.56
CA ARG A 655 -12.39 -37.04 10.97
C ARG A 655 -11.72 -36.44 12.21
N ALA A 656 -11.32 -37.26 13.18
CA ALA A 656 -10.55 -36.80 14.32
C ALA A 656 -9.18 -36.26 13.87
N ALA A 657 -8.48 -36.98 12.99
CA ALA A 657 -7.19 -36.58 12.43
C ALA A 657 -7.26 -35.26 11.65
N LEU A 658 -8.32 -35.03 10.85
CA LEU A 658 -8.54 -33.74 10.18
C LEU A 658 -8.71 -32.58 11.18
N ASN A 659 -9.54 -32.76 12.21
CA ASN A 659 -9.73 -31.75 13.26
C ASN A 659 -8.42 -31.49 14.05
N ALA A 660 -7.64 -32.55 14.32
CA ALA A 660 -6.35 -32.46 14.99
C ALA A 660 -5.31 -31.69 14.15
N ARG A 661 -5.30 -31.91 12.82
CA ARG A 661 -4.46 -31.15 11.87
C ARG A 661 -4.84 -29.66 11.82
N GLU A 662 -6.13 -29.34 11.77
CA GLU A 662 -6.61 -27.95 11.81
C GLU A 662 -6.18 -27.27 13.13
N THR A 663 -6.39 -27.95 14.26
CA THR A 663 -5.97 -27.48 15.58
C THR A 663 -4.45 -27.26 15.66
N HIS A 664 -3.65 -28.24 15.20
CA HIS A 664 -2.18 -28.16 15.20
C HIS A 664 -1.67 -27.03 14.31
N TYR A 665 -2.27 -26.81 13.15
CA TYR A 665 -1.96 -25.67 12.29
C TYR A 665 -2.24 -24.36 13.02
N ALA A 666 -3.42 -24.20 13.62
CA ALA A 666 -3.79 -23.00 14.37
C ALA A 666 -2.82 -22.72 15.54
N THR A 667 -2.53 -23.74 16.37
CA THR A 667 -1.54 -23.63 17.45
C THR A 667 -0.15 -23.27 16.93
N THR A 668 0.31 -23.89 15.85
CA THR A 668 1.61 -23.56 15.23
C THR A 668 1.66 -22.10 14.76
N GLN A 669 0.58 -21.55 14.19
CA GLN A 669 0.54 -20.13 13.83
C GLN A 669 0.50 -19.20 15.06
N VAL A 670 -0.13 -19.61 16.16
CA VAL A 670 -0.08 -18.88 17.44
C VAL A 670 1.35 -18.84 17.99
N GLU A 671 2.02 -19.99 18.12
CA GLU A 671 3.41 -20.05 18.59
C GLU A 671 4.38 -19.24 17.71
N ARG A 672 4.23 -19.31 16.38
CA ARG A 672 5.00 -18.49 15.43
C ARG A 672 4.76 -16.99 15.62
N SER A 673 3.51 -16.61 15.94
CA SER A 673 3.14 -15.21 16.22
C SER A 673 3.78 -14.72 17.52
N GLU A 674 3.72 -15.51 18.59
CA GLU A 674 4.27 -15.16 19.91
C GLU A 674 5.79 -15.07 19.92
N ARG A 675 6.47 -15.82 19.05
CA ARG A 675 7.93 -15.75 18.86
C ARG A 675 8.39 -14.69 17.85
N SER A 676 7.46 -13.99 17.20
CA SER A 676 7.78 -12.93 16.25
C SER A 676 7.75 -11.55 16.92
N LEU A 677 8.52 -10.59 16.42
CA LEU A 677 8.33 -9.18 16.81
C LEU A 677 6.98 -8.70 16.26
N ARG A 678 6.23 -7.92 17.05
CA ARG A 678 4.86 -7.54 16.66
C ARG A 678 4.82 -6.46 15.59
N THR A 679 5.57 -5.36 15.75
CA THR A 679 5.54 -4.26 14.76
C THR A 679 6.48 -4.47 13.58
N SER A 680 6.22 -3.74 12.50
CA SER A 680 7.15 -3.58 11.37
C SER A 680 8.44 -2.86 11.76
N ASN A 681 9.48 -3.04 10.95
CA ASN A 681 10.78 -2.38 11.11
C ASN A 681 10.86 -1.00 10.43
N ALA A 682 9.72 -0.33 10.26
CA ALA A 682 9.65 0.99 9.65
C ALA A 682 10.03 2.09 10.66
N GLY A 683 11.22 2.69 10.49
CA GLY A 683 11.74 3.75 11.35
C GLY A 683 12.41 3.24 12.64
N ARG A 684 13.10 2.09 12.61
CA ARG A 684 13.89 1.59 13.76
C ARG A 684 14.94 2.62 14.18
N TRP A 685 15.20 2.69 15.48
CA TRP A 685 16.32 3.43 16.04
C TRP A 685 16.96 2.65 17.20
N GLY A 686 18.26 2.85 17.37
CA GLY A 686 19.07 2.19 18.38
C GLY A 686 20.07 3.16 19.01
N VAL A 687 20.48 2.83 20.22
CA VAL A 687 21.57 3.51 20.93
C VAL A 687 22.65 2.48 21.22
N MET A 688 23.88 2.78 20.81
CA MET A 688 25.02 1.90 21.00
C MET A 688 26.07 2.60 21.85
N LEU A 689 26.65 1.89 22.81
CA LEU A 689 27.82 2.31 23.55
C LEU A 689 28.97 1.37 23.22
N SER A 690 30.14 1.91 22.96
CA SER A 690 31.32 1.10 22.63
C SER A 690 32.61 1.68 23.16
N ALA A 691 33.61 0.81 23.27
CA ALA A 691 34.96 1.15 23.67
C ALA A 691 35.97 0.50 22.73
N ASP A 692 37.07 1.21 22.49
CA ASP A 692 38.27 0.67 21.86
C ASP A 692 38.79 -0.51 22.70
N GLY A 693 38.88 -1.68 22.06
CA GLY A 693 39.34 -2.94 22.65
C GLY A 693 40.86 -3.14 22.61
N LEU A 694 41.61 -2.29 21.91
CA LEU A 694 43.07 -2.25 21.92
C LEU A 694 43.60 -1.29 22.99
N ALA A 695 42.81 -0.27 23.37
CA ALA A 695 43.13 0.64 24.46
C ALA A 695 42.64 0.12 25.81
N LEU A 696 43.50 0.16 26.84
CA LEU A 696 43.09 -0.10 28.22
C LEU A 696 42.53 1.18 28.87
N PRO A 697 41.48 1.10 29.73
CA PRO A 697 41.03 2.25 30.51
C PRO A 697 42.20 2.85 31.33
N PRO A 698 42.38 4.18 31.36
CA PRO A 698 41.47 5.23 30.91
C PRO A 698 41.67 5.71 29.45
N GLN A 699 42.49 5.03 28.64
CA GLN A 699 42.78 5.43 27.26
C GLN A 699 41.67 5.04 26.28
N SER A 700 40.87 4.01 26.62
CA SER A 700 39.66 3.63 25.89
C SER A 700 38.58 4.71 26.02
N ALA A 701 38.44 5.57 25.00
CA ALA A 701 37.37 6.54 24.95
C ALA A 701 36.03 5.84 24.67
N LEU A 702 35.06 5.99 25.58
CA LEU A 702 33.70 5.51 25.36
C LEU A 702 33.04 6.31 24.23
N ARG A 703 32.53 5.64 23.21
CA ARG A 703 31.77 6.23 22.09
C ARG A 703 30.29 5.97 22.27
N LEU A 704 29.49 6.97 21.91
CA LEU A 704 28.04 6.87 21.75
C LEU A 704 27.74 6.82 20.25
N HIS A 705 26.89 5.88 19.85
CA HIS A 705 26.30 5.84 18.52
C HIS A 705 24.79 5.95 18.62
N LEU A 706 24.21 6.65 17.66
CA LEU A 706 22.78 6.73 17.41
C LEU A 706 22.55 6.18 16.01
N ASP A 707 21.79 5.10 15.91
CA ASP A 707 21.38 4.53 14.63
C ASP A 707 19.89 4.77 14.39
N TRP A 708 19.54 5.07 13.15
CA TRP A 708 18.18 5.20 12.65
C TRP A 708 18.12 4.66 11.22
N ALA A 709 17.06 3.98 10.84
CA ALA A 709 16.82 3.58 9.45
C ALA A 709 15.34 3.64 9.11
N LEU A 710 15.03 4.03 7.87
CA LEU A 710 13.66 4.02 7.39
C LEU A 710 13.10 2.58 7.33
N LEU A 711 13.93 1.63 6.89
CA LEU A 711 13.69 0.20 6.96
C LEU A 711 14.98 -0.47 7.45
N ASP A 712 14.87 -1.45 8.35
CA ASP A 712 16.00 -2.31 8.75
C ASP A 712 15.53 -3.73 9.03
N ASP A 713 15.40 -4.51 7.96
CA ASP A 713 15.07 -5.93 7.97
C ASP A 713 16.34 -6.77 8.09
N ARG A 714 16.34 -7.75 9.00
CA ARG A 714 17.51 -8.59 9.31
C ARG A 714 17.23 -10.04 8.92
N LEU A 715 18.23 -10.69 8.32
CA LEU A 715 18.19 -12.12 8.02
C LEU A 715 17.80 -12.93 9.26
N GLY A 716 16.97 -13.96 9.07
CA GLY A 716 16.45 -14.85 10.11
C GLY A 716 15.45 -14.23 11.10
N GLU A 717 15.19 -12.92 11.06
CA GLU A 717 14.14 -12.26 11.86
C GLU A 717 12.76 -12.56 11.25
N ARG A 718 11.74 -12.80 12.09
CA ARG A 718 10.33 -12.97 11.68
C ARG A 718 9.44 -11.99 12.44
N ARG A 719 8.36 -11.53 11.79
CA ARG A 719 7.41 -10.54 12.32
C ARG A 719 5.96 -10.95 12.14
N LEU A 720 5.13 -10.50 13.07
CA LEU A 720 3.70 -10.82 13.10
C LEU A 720 2.98 -10.39 11.81
N HIS A 721 3.23 -9.17 11.34
CA HIS A 721 2.57 -8.62 10.16
C HIS A 721 3.29 -8.92 8.83
N GLY A 722 4.49 -9.52 8.89
CA GLY A 722 5.21 -10.06 7.75
C GLY A 722 6.70 -9.70 7.70
N HIS A 723 7.53 -10.73 7.46
CA HIS A 723 8.85 -10.68 6.80
C HIS A 723 9.30 -12.11 6.47
N ARG A 724 10.00 -12.33 5.35
CA ARG A 724 10.70 -13.58 5.01
C ARG A 724 12.06 -13.63 5.71
N PRO A 725 12.39 -14.69 6.48
CA PRO A 725 13.68 -14.80 7.15
C PRO A 725 14.89 -14.93 6.18
N GLU A 726 14.65 -15.10 4.88
CA GLU A 726 15.67 -15.24 3.84
C GLU A 726 16.15 -13.91 3.24
N VAL A 727 15.76 -12.77 3.84
CA VAL A 727 16.04 -11.41 3.36
C VAL A 727 16.59 -10.52 4.47
N GLU A 728 17.64 -9.75 4.15
CA GLU A 728 18.04 -8.53 4.85
C GLU A 728 17.83 -7.33 3.91
N ALA A 729 17.22 -6.27 4.41
CA ALA A 729 16.91 -5.06 3.65
C ALA A 729 16.99 -3.82 4.55
N THR A 730 17.98 -2.96 4.32
CA THR A 730 18.13 -1.67 5.02
C THR A 730 17.99 -0.54 4.01
N ALA A 731 17.10 0.42 4.26
CA ALA A 731 16.90 1.57 3.39
C ALA A 731 17.00 2.89 4.17
N LEU A 732 17.73 3.86 3.61
CA LEU A 732 17.97 5.19 4.20
C LEU A 732 18.39 5.12 5.68
N GLY A 733 19.38 4.26 5.96
CA GLY A 733 20.02 4.14 7.26
C GLY A 733 21.01 5.27 7.52
N VAL A 734 21.06 5.77 8.74
CA VAL A 734 22.05 6.72 9.24
C VAL A 734 22.54 6.24 10.60
N ARG A 735 23.85 6.10 10.76
CA ARG A 735 24.51 5.89 12.05
C ARG A 735 25.43 7.08 12.31
N ALA A 736 25.15 7.80 13.40
CA ALA A 736 26.01 8.87 13.90
C ALA A 736 26.78 8.36 15.12
N SER A 737 28.11 8.46 15.13
CA SER A 737 28.93 8.10 16.29
C SER A 737 29.89 9.21 16.72
N ALA A 738 30.09 9.36 18.02
CA ALA A 738 31.00 10.36 18.59
C ALA A 738 31.60 9.88 19.92
N PRO A 739 32.85 10.27 20.25
CA PRO A 739 33.41 10.03 21.58
C PRO A 739 32.71 10.88 22.64
N LEU A 740 32.52 10.32 23.84
CA LEU A 740 31.91 11.01 24.98
C LEU A 740 32.94 11.89 25.71
N ASN A 741 33.53 12.84 24.99
CA ASN A 741 34.50 13.81 25.50
C ASN A 741 34.33 15.20 24.83
N ALA A 742 35.21 16.15 25.15
CA ALA A 742 35.14 17.51 24.62
C ALA A 742 35.33 17.62 23.08
N GLU A 743 35.83 16.56 22.44
CA GLU A 743 36.08 16.49 20.99
C GLU A 743 34.91 15.85 20.22
N ALA A 744 33.78 15.53 20.87
CA ALA A 744 32.61 14.86 20.27
C ALA A 744 32.20 15.41 18.90
N MET A 745 32.11 16.74 18.76
CA MET A 745 31.73 17.40 17.50
C MET A 745 32.85 17.43 16.44
N GLN A 746 34.11 17.28 16.85
CA GLN A 746 35.28 17.27 15.96
C GLN A 746 35.64 15.86 15.48
N ARG A 747 35.10 14.83 16.14
CA ARG A 747 35.22 13.41 15.77
C ARG A 747 33.85 12.75 15.57
N LEU A 748 32.85 13.55 15.18
CA LEU A 748 31.54 13.05 14.79
C LEU A 748 31.68 12.31 13.46
N GLU A 749 31.17 11.10 13.41
CA GLU A 749 31.25 10.20 12.27
C GLU A 749 29.84 9.81 11.83
N LEU A 750 29.60 9.80 10.52
CA LEU A 750 28.31 9.58 9.89
C LEU A 750 28.45 8.49 8.83
N ASP A 751 27.92 7.30 9.12
CA ASP A 751 27.66 6.27 8.12
C ASP A 751 26.23 6.41 7.60
N VAL A 752 26.04 6.34 6.29
CA VAL A 752 24.76 6.47 5.60
C VAL A 752 24.60 5.30 4.64
N THR A 753 23.70 4.37 4.97
CA THR A 753 23.28 3.29 4.07
C THR A 753 22.14 3.81 3.21
N LEU A 754 22.39 4.08 1.93
CA LEU A 754 21.32 4.46 1.00
C LEU A 754 20.38 3.28 0.79
N PHE A 755 20.96 2.13 0.44
CA PHE A 755 20.23 0.89 0.22
C PHE A 755 21.16 -0.30 0.41
N ARG A 756 20.77 -1.25 1.26
CA ARG A 756 21.40 -2.57 1.38
C ARG A 756 20.32 -3.62 1.23
N TYR A 757 20.55 -4.60 0.38
CA TYR A 757 19.65 -5.71 0.15
C TYR A 757 20.43 -7.00 -0.05
N ILE A 758 20.05 -8.05 0.67
CA ILE A 758 20.65 -9.39 0.58
C ILE A 758 19.52 -10.40 0.61
N SER A 759 19.40 -11.20 -0.46
CA SER A 759 18.56 -12.38 -0.47
C SER A 759 19.42 -13.64 -0.50
N ILE A 760 19.07 -14.62 0.33
CA ILE A 760 19.59 -15.99 0.28
C ILE A 760 18.56 -16.98 -0.29
N ALA A 761 17.39 -16.49 -0.72
CA ALA A 761 16.37 -17.32 -1.35
C ALA A 761 16.85 -17.81 -2.71
N THR A 762 16.66 -19.10 -2.97
CA THR A 762 17.04 -19.74 -4.24
C THR A 762 15.91 -20.64 -4.73
N PRO A 763 15.51 -20.56 -6.01
CA PRO A 763 14.52 -21.47 -6.58
C PRO A 763 14.89 -22.95 -6.37
N ARG A 764 13.88 -23.78 -6.13
CA ARG A 764 14.01 -25.24 -6.00
C ARG A 764 14.48 -25.87 -7.30
N ALA A 765 15.04 -27.08 -7.22
CA ALA A 765 15.81 -27.68 -8.32
C ALA A 765 15.09 -27.68 -9.68
N GLY A 766 13.80 -28.04 -9.71
CA GLY A 766 12.97 -28.05 -10.92
C GLY A 766 12.55 -26.67 -11.45
N SER A 767 12.51 -25.63 -10.61
CA SER A 767 12.10 -24.27 -10.99
C SER A 767 13.26 -23.34 -11.34
N ARG A 768 14.46 -23.90 -11.59
CA ARG A 768 15.67 -23.14 -11.95
C ARG A 768 15.77 -22.89 -13.45
N ARG A 769 15.66 -21.64 -13.84
CA ARG A 769 15.74 -21.16 -15.23
C ARG A 769 17.17 -21.19 -15.77
N GLY A 770 18.16 -20.98 -14.90
CA GLY A 770 19.57 -20.91 -15.29
C GLY A 770 20.57 -21.31 -14.19
N PHE A 771 21.85 -21.05 -14.44
CA PHE A 771 22.93 -21.27 -13.47
C PHE A 771 22.87 -20.29 -12.28
N THR A 772 22.45 -19.05 -12.54
CA THR A 772 22.31 -17.98 -11.53
C THR A 772 21.29 -18.31 -10.45
N ASP A 773 20.22 -19.05 -10.77
CA ASP A 773 19.16 -19.44 -9.83
C ASP A 773 19.63 -20.45 -8.75
N ARG A 774 20.92 -20.81 -8.73
CA ARG A 774 21.58 -21.53 -7.63
C ARG A 774 22.11 -20.61 -6.53
N PHE A 775 22.05 -19.29 -6.75
CA PHE A 775 22.57 -18.26 -5.87
C PHE A 775 21.45 -17.25 -5.58
N GLY A 776 21.43 -16.75 -4.34
CA GLY A 776 20.81 -15.48 -4.04
C GLY A 776 21.65 -14.32 -4.59
N TRP A 777 21.28 -13.10 -4.26
CA TRP A 777 21.96 -11.90 -4.73
C TRP A 777 22.00 -10.83 -3.65
N ALA A 778 22.92 -9.88 -3.81
CA ALA A 778 23.07 -8.76 -2.90
C ALA A 778 23.49 -7.48 -3.63
N LEU A 779 23.07 -6.35 -3.05
CA LEU A 779 23.37 -4.99 -3.46
C LEU A 779 23.59 -4.15 -2.20
N GLU A 780 24.78 -3.57 -2.02
CA GLU A 780 25.08 -2.63 -0.92
C GLU A 780 25.46 -1.28 -1.54
N LEU A 781 24.88 -0.18 -1.04
CA LEU A 781 25.16 1.20 -1.44
C LEU A 781 25.26 2.07 -0.18
N ASP A 782 26.49 2.38 0.22
CA ASP A 782 26.82 3.05 1.48
C ASP A 782 27.70 4.30 1.25
N ALA A 783 27.67 5.23 2.20
CA ALA A 783 28.54 6.40 2.26
C ALA A 783 29.00 6.67 3.70
N ARG A 784 30.26 7.04 3.90
CA ARG A 784 30.86 7.37 5.21
C ARG A 784 31.52 8.74 5.16
N HIS A 785 31.31 9.54 6.20
CA HIS A 785 31.87 10.87 6.36
C HIS A 785 32.29 11.14 7.82
N ILE A 786 33.40 11.85 8.02
CA ILE A 786 33.91 12.25 9.34
C ILE A 786 33.92 13.79 9.40
N ALA A 787 33.37 14.35 10.47
CA ALA A 787 33.35 15.79 10.67
C ALA A 787 34.77 16.35 10.83
N GLY A 788 35.04 17.52 10.21
CA GLY A 788 36.34 18.20 10.28
C GLY A 788 37.31 17.83 9.15
N GLU A 789 37.25 16.60 8.65
CA GLU A 789 38.06 16.13 7.52
C GLU A 789 37.16 15.71 6.34
N LEU A 790 37.35 16.34 5.17
CA LEU A 790 36.81 15.78 3.92
C LEU A 790 37.78 14.66 3.49
N PRO A 791 37.45 13.42 3.84
CA PRO A 791 36.92 12.52 2.82
C PRO A 791 35.43 12.20 2.97
N LEU A 792 34.75 12.16 1.83
CA LEU A 792 33.53 11.38 1.64
C LEU A 792 33.93 10.06 0.96
N ARG A 793 33.68 8.92 1.60
CA ARG A 793 33.88 7.60 1.01
C ARG A 793 32.52 7.02 0.63
N THR A 794 32.30 6.65 -0.63
CA THR A 794 31.11 5.88 -1.02
C THR A 794 31.52 4.48 -1.46
N HIS A 795 30.74 3.48 -1.07
CA HIS A 795 30.94 2.07 -1.38
C HIS A 795 29.72 1.54 -2.14
N GLY A 796 29.98 0.77 -3.19
CA GLY A 796 28.96 0.06 -3.94
C GLY A 796 29.38 -1.37 -4.18
N PHE A 797 28.52 -2.32 -3.83
CA PHE A 797 28.71 -3.75 -4.05
C PHE A 797 27.52 -4.35 -4.79
N PHE A 798 27.77 -5.24 -5.74
CA PHE A 798 26.76 -6.13 -6.28
C PHE A 798 27.35 -7.53 -6.43
N GLY A 799 26.64 -8.57 -6.01
CA GLY A 799 27.19 -9.94 -6.05
C GLY A 799 26.17 -11.05 -5.90
N LEU A 800 26.67 -12.28 -6.08
CA LEU A 800 25.92 -13.51 -5.90
C LEU A 800 26.16 -14.07 -4.50
N VAL A 801 25.14 -14.73 -3.93
CA VAL A 801 25.16 -15.24 -2.56
C VAL A 801 24.85 -16.73 -2.56
N LEU A 802 25.84 -17.55 -2.19
CA LEU A 802 25.70 -19.00 -2.09
C LEU A 802 25.26 -19.39 -0.67
N PRO A 803 24.03 -19.88 -0.45
CA PRO A 803 23.68 -20.52 0.83
C PRO A 803 24.47 -21.83 0.96
N LEU A 804 25.28 -21.93 2.03
CA LEU A 804 26.10 -23.10 2.36
C LEU A 804 25.34 -24.06 3.29
N LEU A 805 24.66 -23.51 4.30
CA LEU A 805 23.78 -24.23 5.24
C LEU A 805 22.56 -23.36 5.52
N ARG A 806 21.39 -23.99 5.70
CA ARG A 806 20.15 -23.30 6.04
C ARG A 806 19.27 -24.25 6.84
N SER A 807 18.72 -23.80 7.96
CA SER A 807 17.62 -24.50 8.64
C SER A 807 16.35 -24.35 7.81
N ASP A 808 15.48 -25.35 7.76
CA ASP A 808 14.24 -25.28 6.96
C ASP A 808 13.34 -24.10 7.36
N SER A 809 13.38 -23.67 8.62
CA SER A 809 12.70 -22.44 9.10
C SER A 809 13.29 -21.11 8.60
N GLY A 810 14.44 -21.12 7.92
CA GLY A 810 15.19 -19.94 7.49
C GLY A 810 15.83 -19.11 8.62
N THR A 811 15.63 -19.49 9.89
CA THR A 811 16.07 -18.69 11.06
C THR A 811 17.56 -18.81 11.37
N SER A 812 18.18 -19.92 10.96
CA SER A 812 19.62 -20.18 11.05
C SER A 812 20.17 -20.44 9.65
N LEU A 813 21.30 -19.84 9.31
CA LEU A 813 21.88 -19.87 7.96
C LEU A 813 23.39 -19.63 7.98
N LEU A 814 24.07 -20.14 6.97
CA LEU A 814 25.44 -19.82 6.61
C LEU A 814 25.48 -19.55 5.11
N ALA A 815 25.97 -18.39 4.68
CA ALA A 815 26.01 -17.99 3.28
C ALA A 815 27.33 -17.28 2.92
N LEU A 816 27.80 -17.48 1.69
CA LEU A 816 29.01 -16.88 1.14
C LEU A 816 28.64 -15.96 -0.05
N GLY A 817 28.87 -14.66 0.10
CA GLY A 817 28.73 -13.67 -0.97
C GLY A 817 30.02 -13.45 -1.74
N LEU A 818 29.94 -13.21 -3.04
CA LEU A 818 31.06 -12.80 -3.90
C LEU A 818 30.57 -11.89 -5.04
N GLY A 819 31.26 -10.79 -5.29
CA GLY A 819 30.95 -9.89 -6.40
C GLY A 819 31.94 -8.73 -6.57
N PRO A 820 31.80 -7.94 -7.65
CA PRO A 820 32.50 -6.67 -7.79
C PRO A 820 32.13 -5.66 -6.68
N ALA A 821 33.14 -4.91 -6.24
CA ALA A 821 32.99 -3.73 -5.38
C ALA A 821 33.64 -2.50 -6.03
N LEU A 822 33.04 -1.35 -5.78
CA LEU A 822 33.46 -0.02 -6.24
C LEU A 822 33.51 0.92 -5.04
N ASP A 823 34.64 1.58 -4.85
CA ASP A 823 34.83 2.60 -3.82
C ASP A 823 35.20 3.93 -4.49
N LEU A 824 34.66 5.02 -3.99
CA LEU A 824 35.01 6.38 -4.41
C LEU A 824 35.34 7.21 -3.18
N ASN A 825 36.62 7.55 -3.05
CA ASN A 825 37.15 8.40 -1.99
C ASN A 825 37.31 9.83 -2.51
N VAL A 826 36.51 10.77 -2.00
CA VAL A 826 36.53 12.19 -2.37
C VAL A 826 37.19 13.00 -1.24
N GLY A 827 38.52 13.18 -1.32
CA GLY A 827 39.29 14.00 -0.39
C GLY A 827 39.34 15.48 -0.78
N ARG A 828 39.99 16.31 0.05
CA ARG A 828 40.19 17.76 -0.24
C ARG A 828 41.07 18.05 -1.46
N THR A 829 42.01 17.17 -1.77
CA THR A 829 43.05 17.39 -2.78
C THR A 829 43.01 16.40 -3.94
N GLU A 830 42.46 15.20 -3.71
CA GLU A 830 42.39 14.12 -4.70
C GLU A 830 41.06 13.39 -4.60
N THR A 831 40.57 12.87 -5.73
CA THR A 831 39.45 11.93 -5.79
C THR A 831 39.97 10.63 -6.39
N ALA A 832 39.84 9.53 -5.66
CA ALA A 832 40.32 8.21 -6.07
C ALA A 832 39.14 7.27 -6.31
N GLY A 833 39.05 6.74 -7.53
CA GLY A 833 38.20 5.62 -7.88
C GLY A 833 38.95 4.30 -7.67
N LEU A 834 38.34 3.41 -6.90
CA LEU A 834 38.83 2.09 -6.52
C LEU A 834 37.84 1.04 -7.03
N ALA A 835 38.33 -0.03 -7.64
CA ALA A 835 37.50 -1.12 -8.14
C ALA A 835 38.16 -2.47 -7.86
N GLY A 836 37.37 -3.48 -7.50
CA GLY A 836 37.92 -4.80 -7.19
C GLY A 836 36.87 -5.83 -6.82
N GLY A 837 37.29 -6.83 -6.06
CA GLY A 837 36.44 -7.94 -5.63
C GLY A 837 36.13 -7.85 -4.13
N GLN A 838 34.87 -8.09 -3.77
CA GLN A 838 34.44 -8.26 -2.40
C GLN A 838 33.81 -9.64 -2.20
N ALA A 839 34.23 -10.30 -1.13
CA ALA A 839 33.64 -11.52 -0.61
C ALA A 839 33.11 -11.27 0.80
N TYR A 840 32.07 -11.99 1.21
CA TYR A 840 31.63 -11.98 2.60
C TYR A 840 31.07 -13.32 3.05
N LEU A 841 31.15 -13.59 4.34
CA LEU A 841 30.52 -14.71 5.03
C LEU A 841 29.45 -14.18 5.99
N LEU A 842 28.23 -14.69 5.88
CA LEU A 842 27.12 -14.42 6.79
C LEU A 842 26.78 -15.72 7.52
N GLY A 843 26.90 -15.74 8.84
CA GLY A 843 26.46 -16.82 9.70
C GLY A 843 25.44 -16.30 10.71
N ARG A 844 24.31 -17.00 10.84
CA ARG A 844 23.30 -16.75 11.88
C ARG A 844 22.86 -18.06 12.51
N VAL A 845 22.79 -18.10 13.83
CA VAL A 845 22.29 -19.24 14.60
C VAL A 845 21.22 -18.74 15.57
N HIS A 846 19.97 -19.18 15.39
CA HIS A 846 18.88 -18.86 16.30
C HIS A 846 19.10 -19.48 17.69
N LEU A 847 18.87 -18.69 18.75
CA LEU A 847 19.18 -19.06 20.14
C LEU A 847 17.96 -19.51 20.98
N GLY A 848 16.79 -19.67 20.35
CA GLY A 848 15.54 -20.01 21.03
C GLY A 848 14.72 -18.79 21.48
N GLY A 849 13.43 -19.02 21.78
CA GLY A 849 12.48 -17.94 22.07
C GLY A 849 12.13 -17.12 20.83
N TYR A 850 12.17 -15.78 20.95
CA TYR A 850 11.92 -14.84 19.86
C TYR A 850 12.86 -15.07 18.67
N TYR A 851 12.36 -14.99 17.43
CA TYR A 851 13.17 -15.17 16.21
C TYR A 851 14.28 -14.12 16.02
N ALA A 852 14.18 -12.98 16.71
CA ALA A 852 15.26 -11.99 16.81
C ALA A 852 16.46 -12.48 17.65
N ASN A 853 16.27 -13.47 18.54
CA ASN A 853 17.34 -14.05 19.36
C ASN A 853 18.29 -14.89 18.50
N ALA A 854 19.50 -14.40 18.28
CA ALA A 854 20.48 -15.05 17.44
C ALA A 854 21.93 -14.70 17.81
N LEU A 855 22.84 -15.63 17.50
CA LEU A 855 24.25 -15.34 17.30
C LEU A 855 24.45 -15.02 15.81
N ASP A 856 24.90 -13.81 15.52
CA ASP A 856 25.21 -13.32 14.18
C ASP A 856 26.74 -13.15 14.02
N VAL A 857 27.27 -13.59 12.88
CA VAL A 857 28.67 -13.45 12.47
C VAL A 857 28.70 -12.94 11.02
N ARG A 858 29.33 -11.79 10.79
CA ARG A 858 29.51 -11.19 9.45
C ARG A 858 30.99 -10.90 9.24
N ILE A 859 31.56 -11.47 8.19
CA ILE A 859 32.94 -11.21 7.77
C ILE A 859 32.88 -10.68 6.34
N ARG A 860 33.43 -9.50 6.06
CA ARG A 860 33.52 -8.89 4.74
C ARG A 860 35.00 -8.64 4.42
N HIS A 861 35.44 -9.08 3.25
CA HIS A 861 36.78 -8.84 2.73
C HIS A 861 36.69 -8.25 1.32
N ALA A 862 37.21 -7.04 1.13
CA ALA A 862 37.32 -6.39 -0.16
C ALA A 862 38.79 -6.14 -0.51
N GLU A 863 39.19 -6.54 -1.71
CA GLU A 863 40.49 -6.21 -2.31
C GLU A 863 40.25 -5.33 -3.53
N LEU A 864 40.63 -4.07 -3.40
CA LEU A 864 40.30 -2.95 -4.29
C LEU A 864 41.58 -2.39 -4.93
N PHE A 865 41.50 -1.99 -6.19
CA PHE A 865 42.62 -1.45 -6.95
C PHE A 865 42.33 -0.04 -7.44
N ASN A 866 43.27 0.88 -7.26
CA ASN A 866 43.17 2.25 -7.72
C ASN A 866 43.31 2.30 -9.25
N ILE A 867 42.27 2.80 -9.91
CA ILE A 867 42.11 2.78 -11.37
C ILE A 867 43.21 3.62 -12.08
N LEU A 868 43.81 4.59 -11.40
CA LEU A 868 44.81 5.51 -11.95
C LEU A 868 46.24 5.18 -11.51
N ASN A 869 46.44 4.83 -10.23
CA ASN A 869 47.77 4.78 -9.62
C ASN A 869 48.26 3.35 -9.26
N LEU A 870 47.54 2.29 -9.64
CA LEU A 870 47.95 0.87 -9.46
C LEU A 870 48.25 0.44 -8.01
N HIS A 871 47.78 1.20 -7.01
CA HIS A 871 47.85 0.81 -5.60
C HIS A 871 46.66 -0.08 -5.24
N SER A 872 46.87 -1.07 -4.36
CA SER A 872 45.79 -1.89 -3.80
C SER A 872 45.44 -1.46 -2.38
N GLU A 873 44.14 -1.40 -2.09
CA GLU A 873 43.57 -1.25 -0.75
C GLU A 873 42.91 -2.59 -0.36
N ARG A 874 43.11 -3.03 0.89
CA ARG A 874 42.44 -4.21 1.43
C ARG A 874 41.67 -3.85 2.68
N ASN A 875 40.39 -4.19 2.68
CA ASN A 875 39.47 -3.96 3.77
C ASN A 875 38.98 -5.31 4.28
N LEU A 876 39.23 -5.62 5.55
CA LEU A 876 38.63 -6.74 6.26
C LEU A 876 37.79 -6.17 7.40
N SER A 877 36.54 -6.59 7.50
CA SER A 877 35.61 -6.21 8.56
C SER A 877 34.96 -7.46 9.10
N ALA A 878 35.10 -7.74 10.40
CA ALA A 878 34.59 -8.94 11.05
C ALA A 878 33.80 -8.58 12.30
N ARG A 879 32.48 -8.73 12.25
CA ARG A 879 31.56 -8.44 13.33
C ARG A 879 30.92 -9.72 13.85
N MET A 880 30.92 -9.92 15.17
CA MET A 880 30.16 -10.94 15.87
C MET A 880 29.22 -10.26 16.87
N SER A 881 27.96 -10.66 16.93
CA SER A 881 27.01 -10.14 17.91
C SER A 881 26.04 -11.20 18.40
N VAL A 882 25.61 -11.09 19.66
CA VAL A 882 24.55 -11.92 20.23
C VAL A 882 23.35 -11.03 20.51
N THR A 883 22.23 -11.26 19.86
CA THR A 883 20.98 -10.53 20.09
C THR A 883 20.10 -11.30 21.07
N LEU A 884 19.62 -10.64 22.12
CA LEU A 884 18.65 -11.18 23.10
C LEU A 884 17.48 -10.20 23.27
N THR A 885 16.26 -10.71 23.18
CA THR A 885 15.02 -9.93 23.26
C THR A 885 14.42 -10.00 24.67
N LEU A 886 14.20 -8.84 25.28
CA LEU A 886 13.54 -8.69 26.58
C LEU A 886 12.17 -8.03 26.37
N ALA A 887 11.08 -8.75 26.68
CA ALA A 887 9.74 -8.20 26.64
C ALA A 887 9.50 -7.20 27.79
N LEU A 888 9.00 -6.01 27.46
CA LEU A 888 8.78 -4.86 28.34
C LEU A 888 7.37 -4.28 28.12
N ALA A 889 6.35 -5.06 28.49
CA ALA A 889 4.93 -4.75 28.31
C ALA A 889 4.55 -4.41 26.85
N ASN A 890 4.59 -3.13 26.48
CA ASN A 890 4.23 -2.63 25.14
C ASN A 890 5.45 -2.47 24.20
N HIS A 891 6.63 -2.92 24.62
CA HIS A 891 7.90 -2.81 23.91
C HIS A 891 8.73 -4.08 24.04
N ALA A 892 9.65 -4.31 23.12
CA ALA A 892 10.72 -5.29 23.21
C ALA A 892 12.06 -4.55 23.19
N LEU A 893 12.89 -4.77 24.21
CA LEU A 893 14.26 -4.28 24.25
C LEU A 893 15.18 -5.37 23.72
N LEU A 894 15.78 -5.12 22.56
CA LEU A 894 16.83 -5.96 22.00
C LEU A 894 18.17 -5.51 22.59
N VAL A 895 18.81 -6.43 23.29
CA VAL A 895 20.13 -6.27 23.91
C VAL A 895 21.12 -7.01 23.03
N GLN A 896 22.01 -6.27 22.37
CA GLN A 896 22.95 -6.80 21.38
C GLN A 896 24.40 -6.42 21.74
N PRO A 897 25.06 -7.16 22.67
CA PRO A 897 26.52 -7.15 22.79
C PRO A 897 27.17 -7.60 21.48
N TYR A 898 28.27 -6.94 21.10
CA TYR A 898 29.03 -7.27 19.90
C TYR A 898 30.52 -6.98 20.06
N SER A 899 31.30 -7.60 19.17
CA SER A 899 32.71 -7.32 18.91
C SER A 899 32.89 -7.11 17.42
N GLU A 900 33.61 -6.07 17.03
CA GLU A 900 33.84 -5.69 15.63
C GLU A 900 35.34 -5.43 15.42
N LEU A 901 35.92 -6.05 14.40
CA LEU A 901 37.32 -5.93 14.01
C LEU A 901 37.36 -5.38 12.58
N ASP A 902 37.85 -4.15 12.42
CA ASP A 902 38.10 -3.54 11.12
C ASP A 902 39.61 -3.45 10.87
N TYR A 903 40.04 -3.85 9.68
CA TYR A 903 41.41 -3.77 9.20
C TYR A 903 41.43 -3.15 7.80
N VAL A 904 42.26 -2.12 7.62
CA VAL A 904 42.41 -1.39 6.35
C VAL A 904 43.91 -1.22 6.05
N SER A 905 44.35 -1.72 4.90
CA SER A 905 45.72 -1.53 4.40
C SER A 905 45.77 -0.68 3.14
N GLY A 906 46.67 0.31 3.08
CA GLY A 906 47.00 1.09 1.89
C GLY A 906 46.22 2.41 1.69
N ALA A 907 45.29 2.75 2.59
CA ALA A 907 44.33 3.85 2.37
C ALA A 907 44.89 5.29 2.44
N PHE A 908 46.08 5.53 3.01
CA PHE A 908 46.60 6.90 3.25
C PHE A 908 48.06 7.12 2.84
N ALA A 909 48.85 6.06 2.71
CA ALA A 909 50.15 6.04 2.04
C ALA A 909 50.51 4.60 1.66
N ALA A 910 51.45 4.41 0.73
CA ALA A 910 52.01 3.09 0.45
C ALA A 910 52.64 2.49 1.74
N GLY A 911 52.01 1.46 2.30
CA GLY A 911 52.45 0.79 3.53
C GLY A 911 51.79 1.27 4.84
N SER A 912 50.73 2.08 4.82
CA SER A 912 49.96 2.36 6.04
C SER A 912 48.90 1.29 6.31
N GLU A 913 48.90 0.68 7.49
CA GLU A 913 47.90 -0.27 7.97
C GLU A 913 47.19 0.29 9.22
N ARG A 914 45.88 0.07 9.34
CA ARG A 914 45.06 0.41 10.50
C ARG A 914 44.26 -0.81 10.92
N THR A 915 44.29 -1.13 12.21
CA THR A 915 43.45 -2.16 12.83
C THR A 915 42.70 -1.52 13.99
N ASP A 916 41.37 -1.55 13.92
CA ASP A 916 40.48 -1.12 14.98
C ASP A 916 39.77 -2.36 15.54
N LEU A 917 39.75 -2.53 16.87
CA LEU A 917 38.94 -3.53 17.54
C LEU A 917 37.97 -2.79 18.47
N GLU A 918 36.68 -3.02 18.30
CA GLU A 918 35.62 -2.38 19.07
C GLU A 918 34.80 -3.43 19.81
N PHE A 919 34.58 -3.21 21.10
CA PHE A 919 33.60 -3.95 21.90
C PHE A 919 32.50 -3.01 22.33
N GLY A 920 31.25 -3.45 22.22
CA GLY A 920 30.14 -2.61 22.59
C GLY A 920 28.85 -3.34 22.90
N LEU A 921 27.87 -2.53 23.30
CA LEU A 921 26.52 -2.92 23.61
C LEU A 921 25.57 -2.02 22.83
N ARG A 922 24.79 -2.61 21.92
CA ARG A 922 23.67 -1.94 21.28
C ARG A 922 22.39 -2.26 22.04
N LEU A 923 21.61 -1.23 22.31
CA LEU A 923 20.30 -1.29 22.93
C LEU A 923 19.29 -0.69 21.95
N GLU A 924 18.28 -1.48 21.60
CA GLU A 924 17.31 -1.13 20.58
C GLU A 924 15.90 -1.38 21.09
N LEU A 925 15.07 -0.34 21.10
CA LEU A 925 13.71 -0.40 21.64
C LEU A 925 12.71 -0.49 20.48
N VAL A 926 12.16 -1.69 20.30
CA VAL A 926 11.09 -1.96 19.33
C VAL A 926 9.74 -1.87 20.05
N ARG A 927 8.71 -1.36 19.38
CA ARG A 927 7.34 -1.39 19.92
C ARG A 927 6.81 -2.82 19.80
N ASP A 928 6.27 -3.37 20.88
CA ASP A 928 5.79 -4.78 20.93
C ASP A 928 4.41 -4.84 21.59
N ALA A 929 3.59 -3.84 21.29
CA ALA A 929 2.21 -3.73 21.77
C ALA A 929 1.25 -4.44 20.81
N PHE A 930 0.18 -5.00 21.36
CA PHE A 930 -1.05 -5.38 20.65
C PHE A 930 -2.21 -4.89 21.52
#